data_AF-A0A5N5PXI7-F1
#
_entry.id   AF-A0A5N5PXI7-F1
#
_cell.length_a   1.000
_cell.length_b   1.000
_cell.length_c   1.000
_cell.angle_alpha   90.00
_cell.angle_beta   90.00
_cell.angle_gamma   90.00
#
_symmetry.space_group_name_H-M   'P 1'
#
loop_
_entity.id
_entity.type
_entity.pdbx_description
1 polymer ?
#
loop_
_entity_poly.entity_id
_entity_poly.type
_entity_poly.pdbx_seq_one_letter_code
_entity_poly.pdbx_strand_id
1 'polypeptide(L)'
;MASLVTKDLAELCSLLIDEVYGELPSRIFSVLLNRGRSSIGQLGQYTSMTPRQLRHGLAVLIQQNLLYYHVDNDTKMAVYEANPEPAYNLIRTGKILEMVESAYGPAVKDVMQSLLLLGQTRVLDLKAAYEDKMKLSADAAQLANSNFDLDRDTPAPKKPTLPVKSVAHLNSIICRLAEAELVDVVHNLTFTSPEDIQKDVGERVTRVKFPGGVKGGKGKMEFDEAVAMELCKIRRESKTLKRKLEESGASIAKRRKLMNGGGVNGVNGVNGDHDADADPVLDPRQVIRVNYEKCLVELRNRRLVQFASEMIGDTTSYVYAVVLRQLTKKVSRCRTDPIMDIGDMGDEDGTRQPVVDTMEILDNLPTTIDPSNGLAKVSRSRINKLSAEAVNPDAPNPHKIPLLDGGDDNDDDEDDNDESDVEMNGNHESEGESDKDTKAGVNGTAGKVRFAEPPQKEGRLDMLRQHLYLLAENKVPFIRQCAPGKWAVDFRFLVQHLREAELDTVIERTVGRQGLRLVRILRKKGKLDEKALPNISLMKKSDVQNKMLEMEVAGFVDIQEVPRDNSRTANRTIFLWYTDTERCIHTLLNNTYKTATRCLQRLSVHRRKEKDVLLLTKRTDVKGREKDMMQKEYYDRFAKLLEIERKLLGHMMRMDEMVAVLRDY
;
A
#
# COMPACT_ATOMS: atom_id res chain seq x y z
N MET A 1 -12.68 -1.44 -11.74
CA MET A 1 -13.75 -2.24 -11.11
C MET A 1 -14.38 -1.40 -10.00
N ALA A 2 -15.55 -0.83 -10.22
CA ALA A 2 -16.27 -0.11 -9.17
C ALA A 2 -16.56 -1.08 -8.02
N SER A 3 -15.89 -0.90 -6.88
CA SER A 3 -16.27 -1.62 -5.68
C SER A 3 -17.71 -1.25 -5.37
N LEU A 4 -18.64 -2.20 -5.43
CA LEU A 4 -20.00 -2.02 -4.96
C LEU A 4 -19.93 -1.39 -3.56
N VAL A 5 -20.39 -0.15 -3.45
CA VAL A 5 -20.38 0.58 -2.18
C VAL A 5 -21.40 -0.10 -1.28
N THR A 6 -20.94 -0.85 -0.29
CA THR A 6 -21.82 -1.46 0.68
C THR A 6 -22.49 -0.39 1.52
N LYS A 7 -23.65 -0.70 2.10
CA LYS A 7 -24.36 0.21 2.99
C LYS A 7 -23.46 0.74 4.13
N ASP A 8 -22.68 -0.15 4.74
CA ASP A 8 -21.80 0.20 5.86
C ASP A 8 -20.64 1.13 5.40
N LEU A 9 -20.11 0.93 4.18
CA LEU A 9 -19.10 1.83 3.60
C LEU A 9 -19.70 3.22 3.27
N ALA A 10 -20.90 3.25 2.69
CA ALA A 10 -21.59 4.51 2.37
C ALA A 10 -21.86 5.36 3.62
N GLU A 11 -22.30 4.70 4.70
CA GLU A 11 -22.53 5.35 5.99
C GLU A 11 -21.21 5.86 6.59
N LEU A 12 -20.16 5.04 6.58
CA LEU A 12 -18.83 5.43 7.06
C LEU A 12 -18.31 6.67 6.33
N CYS A 13 -18.33 6.69 4.99
CA CYS A 13 -17.87 7.83 4.21
C CYS A 13 -18.68 9.11 4.51
N SER A 14 -20.01 8.98 4.69
CA SER A 14 -20.87 10.11 5.06
C SER A 14 -20.50 10.68 6.43
N LEU A 15 -20.22 9.81 7.41
CA LEU A 15 -19.80 10.23 8.76
C LEU A 15 -18.39 10.84 8.78
N LEU A 16 -17.47 10.35 7.96
CA LEU A 16 -16.13 10.94 7.84
C LEU A 16 -16.21 12.36 7.26
N ILE A 17 -17.05 12.58 6.25
CA ILE A 17 -17.29 13.92 5.69
C ILE A 17 -17.97 14.84 6.73
N ASP A 18 -18.92 14.33 7.51
CA ASP A 18 -19.56 15.09 8.59
C ASP A 18 -18.54 15.54 9.65
N GLU A 19 -17.65 14.64 10.05
CA GLU A 19 -16.60 14.90 11.03
C GLU A 19 -15.60 15.97 10.57
N VAL A 20 -15.24 15.99 9.29
CA VAL A 20 -14.19 16.88 8.76
C VAL A 20 -14.76 18.18 8.18
N TYR A 21 -15.85 18.11 7.41
CA TYR A 21 -16.41 19.23 6.64
C TYR A 21 -17.81 19.65 7.09
N GLY A 22 -18.43 18.90 8.00
CA GLY A 22 -19.73 19.20 8.59
C GLY A 22 -20.93 18.60 7.85
N GLU A 23 -22.11 18.85 8.45
CA GLU A 23 -23.38 18.20 8.07
C GLU A 23 -23.83 18.56 6.64
N LEU A 24 -23.55 19.79 6.20
CA LEU A 24 -23.98 20.31 4.90
C LEU A 24 -23.40 19.49 3.72
N PRO A 25 -22.07 19.37 3.55
CA PRO A 25 -21.48 18.48 2.55
C PRO A 25 -21.87 17.01 2.74
N SER A 26 -21.90 16.52 4.00
CA SER A 26 -22.20 15.13 4.32
C SER A 26 -23.58 14.70 3.82
N ARG A 27 -24.60 15.53 4.05
CA ARG A 27 -25.98 15.24 3.61
C ARG A 27 -26.11 15.15 2.10
N ILE A 28 -25.46 16.05 1.35
CA ILE A 28 -25.46 16.02 -0.11
C ILE A 28 -24.77 14.76 -0.61
N PHE A 29 -23.60 14.43 -0.06
CA PHE A 29 -22.83 13.25 -0.43
C PHE A 29 -23.59 11.95 -0.12
N SER A 30 -24.23 11.84 1.04
CA SER A 30 -25.05 10.68 1.42
C SER A 30 -26.24 10.47 0.48
N VAL A 31 -26.90 11.56 0.03
CA VAL A 31 -27.98 11.45 -0.97
C VAL A 31 -27.44 10.94 -2.30
N LEU A 32 -26.29 11.43 -2.75
CA LEU A 32 -25.66 10.98 -4.00
C LEU A 32 -25.24 9.51 -3.94
N LEU A 33 -24.73 9.02 -2.80
CA LEU A 33 -24.43 7.59 -2.63
C LEU A 33 -25.68 6.70 -2.69
N ASN A 34 -26.81 7.16 -2.16
CA ASN A 34 -28.04 6.35 -2.08
C ASN A 34 -28.92 6.44 -3.33
N ARG A 35 -28.92 7.60 -4.02
CA ARG A 35 -29.78 7.87 -5.19
C ARG A 35 -29.01 7.81 -6.51
N GLY A 36 -27.68 7.76 -6.46
CA GLY A 36 -26.82 7.85 -7.64
C GLY A 36 -26.76 9.26 -8.23
N ARG A 37 -26.40 9.32 -9.51
CA ARG A 37 -26.18 10.54 -10.28
C ARG A 37 -27.37 11.49 -10.21
N SER A 38 -27.15 12.73 -9.78
CA SER A 38 -28.22 13.71 -9.57
C SER A 38 -27.82 15.12 -10.00
N SER A 39 -28.77 15.86 -10.58
CA SER A 39 -28.65 17.30 -10.87
C SER A 39 -28.91 18.14 -9.61
N ILE A 40 -28.53 19.43 -9.63
CA ILE A 40 -28.80 20.34 -8.52
C ILE A 40 -30.30 20.49 -8.20
N GLY A 41 -31.17 20.40 -9.20
CA GLY A 41 -32.62 20.44 -9.00
C GLY A 41 -33.15 19.23 -8.25
N GLN A 42 -32.70 18.03 -8.63
CA GLN A 42 -33.03 16.78 -7.94
C GLN A 42 -32.48 16.78 -6.52
N LEU A 43 -31.25 17.24 -6.31
CA LEU A 43 -30.66 17.39 -4.99
C LEU A 43 -31.47 18.32 -4.09
N GLY A 44 -32.01 19.42 -4.64
CA GLY A 44 -32.92 20.32 -3.91
C GLY A 44 -34.19 19.61 -3.43
N GLN A 45 -34.79 18.77 -4.27
CA GLN A 45 -35.98 18.00 -3.90
C GLN A 45 -35.66 16.95 -2.83
N TYR A 46 -34.57 16.20 -2.98
CA TYR A 46 -34.21 15.12 -2.05
C TYR A 46 -33.72 15.61 -0.70
N THR A 47 -33.00 16.73 -0.66
CA THR A 47 -32.41 17.27 0.57
C THR A 47 -33.27 18.33 1.24
N SER A 48 -34.27 18.89 0.55
CA SER A 48 -35.04 20.07 0.99
C SER A 48 -34.16 21.29 1.30
N MET A 49 -33.03 21.41 0.60
CA MET A 49 -32.06 22.48 0.81
C MET A 49 -32.20 23.57 -0.24
N THR A 50 -31.87 24.80 0.14
CA THR A 50 -31.88 25.93 -0.79
C THR A 50 -30.80 25.76 -1.88
N PRO A 51 -31.00 26.29 -3.09
CA PRO A 51 -29.98 26.27 -4.15
C PRO A 51 -28.65 26.89 -3.70
N ARG A 52 -28.70 27.90 -2.82
CA ARG A 52 -27.51 28.51 -2.23
C ARG A 52 -26.74 27.49 -1.38
N GLN A 53 -27.39 26.80 -0.44
CA GLN A 53 -26.74 25.79 0.39
C GLN A 53 -26.15 24.66 -0.45
N LEU A 54 -26.89 24.18 -1.46
CA LEU A 54 -26.39 23.15 -2.38
C LEU A 54 -25.12 23.59 -3.10
N ARG A 55 -25.08 24.82 -3.64
CA ARG A 55 -23.87 25.33 -4.31
C ARG A 55 -22.66 25.41 -3.37
N HIS A 56 -22.86 25.82 -2.11
CA HIS A 56 -21.77 25.86 -1.13
C HIS A 56 -21.28 24.46 -0.77
N GLY A 57 -22.20 23.53 -0.51
CA GLY A 57 -21.85 22.14 -0.20
C GLY A 57 -21.16 21.43 -1.38
N LEU A 58 -21.68 21.59 -2.60
CA LEU A 58 -21.07 21.05 -3.82
C LEU A 58 -19.68 21.64 -4.06
N ALA A 59 -19.48 22.94 -3.82
CA ALA A 59 -18.17 23.57 -3.96
C ALA A 59 -17.13 22.95 -2.99
N VAL A 60 -17.50 22.72 -1.74
CA VAL A 60 -16.63 22.04 -0.76
C VAL A 60 -16.31 20.61 -1.20
N LEU A 61 -17.32 19.86 -1.64
CA LEU A 61 -17.12 18.48 -2.06
C LEU A 61 -16.24 18.36 -3.31
N ILE A 62 -16.40 19.25 -4.31
CA ILE A 62 -15.52 19.31 -5.50
C ILE A 62 -14.10 19.68 -5.10
N GLN A 63 -13.94 20.70 -4.24
CA GLN A 63 -12.63 21.15 -3.76
C GLN A 63 -11.83 20.03 -3.08
N GLN A 64 -12.52 19.11 -2.42
CA GLN A 64 -11.93 17.97 -1.70
C GLN A 64 -11.92 16.68 -2.53
N ASN A 65 -12.20 16.76 -3.84
CA ASN A 65 -12.24 15.62 -4.77
C ASN A 65 -13.22 14.51 -4.36
N LEU A 66 -14.32 14.88 -3.69
CA LEU A 66 -15.34 13.95 -3.20
C LEU A 66 -16.46 13.72 -4.22
N LEU A 67 -16.46 14.42 -5.36
CA LEU A 67 -17.48 14.26 -6.39
C LEU A 67 -16.86 14.11 -7.77
N TYR A 68 -17.52 13.30 -8.59
CA TYR A 68 -17.44 13.43 -10.03
C TYR A 68 -18.55 14.36 -10.53
N TYR A 69 -18.30 15.04 -11.64
CA TYR A 69 -19.33 15.81 -12.33
C TYR A 69 -19.21 15.65 -13.84
N HIS A 70 -20.36 15.70 -14.51
CA HIS A 70 -20.47 15.76 -15.94
C HIS A 70 -21.36 16.94 -16.33
N VAL A 71 -20.90 17.76 -17.27
CA VAL A 71 -21.68 18.86 -17.83
C VAL A 71 -22.10 18.46 -19.23
N ASP A 72 -23.40 18.32 -19.43
CA ASP A 72 -23.94 18.07 -20.76
C ASP A 72 -23.75 19.32 -21.63
N ASN A 73 -23.15 19.13 -22.81
CA ASN A 73 -22.86 20.20 -23.73
C ASN A 73 -24.12 20.82 -24.34
N ASP A 74 -25.19 20.04 -24.49
CA ASP A 74 -26.43 20.48 -25.14
C ASP A 74 -27.33 21.23 -24.15
N THR A 75 -27.59 20.62 -22.99
CA THR A 75 -28.48 21.21 -21.98
C THR A 75 -27.78 22.18 -21.02
N LYS A 76 -26.44 22.21 -21.01
CA LYS A 76 -25.61 22.92 -20.02
C LYS A 76 -25.94 22.57 -18.57
N MET A 77 -26.58 21.41 -18.34
CA MET A 77 -26.90 20.93 -17.00
C MET A 77 -25.75 20.09 -16.45
N ALA A 78 -25.38 20.38 -15.20
CA ALA A 78 -24.40 19.59 -14.47
C ALA A 78 -25.09 18.47 -13.68
N VAL A 79 -24.55 17.27 -13.81
CA VAL A 79 -24.92 16.09 -13.02
C VAL A 79 -23.74 15.72 -12.14
N TYR A 80 -24.02 15.41 -10.87
CA TYR A 80 -23.01 15.08 -9.86
C TYR A 80 -23.14 13.63 -9.44
N GLU A 81 -22.00 13.01 -9.12
CA GLU A 81 -21.88 11.65 -8.62
C GLU A 81 -20.92 11.61 -7.43
N ALA A 82 -21.20 10.78 -6.43
CA ALA A 82 -20.34 10.64 -5.27
C ALA A 82 -19.08 9.84 -5.59
N ASN A 83 -17.92 10.33 -5.15
CA ASN A 83 -16.67 9.58 -5.21
C ASN A 83 -16.33 9.01 -3.81
N PRO A 84 -16.59 7.71 -3.56
CA PRO A 84 -16.40 7.10 -2.23
C PRO A 84 -14.94 6.89 -1.84
N GLU A 85 -14.02 6.79 -2.80
CA GLU A 85 -12.63 6.43 -2.55
C GLU A 85 -11.86 7.56 -1.81
N PRO A 86 -11.86 8.82 -2.28
CA PRO A 86 -11.30 9.94 -1.53
C PRO A 86 -12.01 10.19 -0.19
N ALA A 87 -13.32 9.93 -0.12
CA ALA A 87 -14.07 10.04 1.13
C ALA A 87 -13.57 9.05 2.18
N TYR A 88 -13.29 7.80 1.79
CA TYR A 88 -12.69 6.83 2.69
C TYR A 88 -11.27 7.26 3.09
N ASN A 89 -10.47 7.82 2.18
CA ASN A 89 -9.08 8.23 2.45
C ASN A 89 -8.93 9.30 3.54
N LEU A 90 -10.01 9.98 3.94
CA LEU A 90 -10.01 10.89 5.10
C LEU A 90 -9.57 10.18 6.40
N ILE A 91 -9.89 8.88 6.56
CA ILE A 91 -9.44 8.11 7.73
C ILE A 91 -7.92 7.92 7.75
N ARG A 92 -7.25 8.04 6.60
CA ARG A 92 -5.81 7.73 6.43
C ARG A 92 -4.90 8.91 6.63
N THR A 93 -5.44 10.12 6.73
CA THR A 93 -4.67 11.36 6.84
C THR A 93 -3.57 11.25 7.91
N GLY A 94 -3.88 10.69 9.09
CA GLY A 94 -2.89 10.49 10.16
C GLY A 94 -1.72 9.60 9.73
N LYS A 95 -2.01 8.41 9.19
CA LYS A 95 -0.98 7.44 8.75
C LYS A 95 -0.16 7.95 7.57
N ILE A 96 -0.80 8.67 6.63
CA ILE A 96 -0.10 9.28 5.49
C ILE A 96 0.88 10.34 5.98
N LEU A 97 0.47 11.19 6.94
CA LEU A 97 1.34 12.23 7.50
C LEU A 97 2.50 11.64 8.31
N GLU A 98 2.24 10.64 9.14
CA GLU A 98 3.29 9.88 9.82
C GLU A 98 4.23 9.24 8.80
N MET A 99 3.68 8.69 7.71
CA MET A 99 4.47 8.06 6.67
C MET A 99 5.45 9.01 6.00
N VAL A 100 4.93 10.17 5.60
CA VAL A 100 5.69 11.23 4.96
C VAL A 100 6.72 11.82 5.93
N GLU A 101 6.38 11.99 7.21
CA GLU A 101 7.31 12.49 8.22
C GLU A 101 8.51 11.56 8.41
N SER A 102 8.28 10.25 8.54
CA SER A 102 9.38 9.29 8.70
C SER A 102 10.27 9.19 7.46
N ALA A 103 9.70 9.31 6.26
CA ALA A 103 10.42 9.12 5.01
C ALA A 103 11.11 10.39 4.48
N TYR A 104 10.49 11.56 4.66
CA TYR A 104 10.92 12.83 4.04
C TYR A 104 11.16 13.97 5.04
N GLY A 105 10.79 13.78 6.31
CA GLY A 105 11.00 14.73 7.40
C GLY A 105 9.84 15.69 7.66
N PRO A 106 9.94 16.50 8.73
CA PRO A 106 8.84 17.31 9.25
C PRO A 106 8.41 18.46 8.32
N ALA A 107 9.33 19.00 7.50
CA ALA A 107 9.01 20.06 6.54
C ALA A 107 8.08 19.55 5.43
N VAL A 108 8.29 18.31 4.97
CA VAL A 108 7.46 17.69 3.93
C VAL A 108 6.11 17.29 4.48
N LYS A 109 6.06 16.79 5.73
CA LYS A 109 4.81 16.56 6.46
C LYS A 109 3.93 17.82 6.53
N ASP A 110 4.51 18.98 6.85
CA ASP A 110 3.76 20.25 6.96
C ASP A 110 3.13 20.67 5.61
N VAL A 111 3.88 20.53 4.51
CA VAL A 111 3.37 20.79 3.15
C VAL A 111 2.28 19.78 2.78
N MET A 112 2.51 18.49 3.03
CA MET A 112 1.52 17.44 2.79
C MET A 112 0.23 17.66 3.59
N GLN A 113 0.35 18.08 4.85
CA GLN A 113 -0.80 18.42 5.70
C GLN A 113 -1.57 19.61 5.13
N SER A 114 -0.88 20.64 4.67
CA SER A 114 -1.53 21.79 4.02
C SER A 114 -2.25 21.37 2.74
N LEU A 115 -1.68 20.49 1.92
CA LEU A 115 -2.32 19.95 0.71
C LEU A 115 -3.58 19.12 1.05
N LEU A 116 -3.50 18.24 2.05
CA LEU A 116 -4.65 17.43 2.50
C LEU A 116 -5.80 18.28 3.04
N LEU A 117 -5.50 19.39 3.72
CA LEU A 117 -6.52 20.32 4.22
C LEU A 117 -7.19 21.13 3.10
N LEU A 118 -6.39 21.58 2.12
CA LEU A 118 -6.89 22.35 0.98
C LEU A 118 -7.61 21.49 -0.05
N GLY A 119 -7.30 20.19 -0.12
CA GLY A 119 -7.77 19.26 -1.16
C GLY A 119 -6.96 19.42 -2.44
N GLN A 120 -7.23 20.51 -3.17
CA GLN A 120 -6.48 20.93 -4.35
C GLN A 120 -6.06 22.39 -4.24
N THR A 121 -4.90 22.74 -4.78
CA THR A 121 -4.45 24.14 -4.74
C THR A 121 -3.57 24.47 -5.92
N ARG A 122 -3.58 25.74 -6.32
CA ARG A 122 -2.59 26.26 -7.28
C ARG A 122 -1.26 26.42 -6.58
N VAL A 123 -0.16 26.15 -7.29
CA VAL A 123 1.19 26.37 -6.76
C VAL A 123 1.37 27.82 -6.30
N LEU A 124 0.81 28.80 -7.01
CA LEU A 124 0.82 30.20 -6.61
C LEU A 124 0.14 30.46 -5.25
N ASP A 125 -1.06 29.92 -5.05
CA ASP A 125 -1.82 30.14 -3.82
C ASP A 125 -1.14 29.49 -2.62
N LEU A 126 -0.57 28.29 -2.83
CA LEU A 126 0.21 27.60 -1.81
C LEU A 126 1.46 28.41 -1.42
N LYS A 127 2.18 28.98 -2.40
CA LYS A 127 3.33 29.86 -2.14
C LYS A 127 2.92 31.07 -1.31
N ALA A 128 1.87 31.78 -1.72
CA ALA A 128 1.37 32.95 -0.99
C ALA A 128 1.01 32.60 0.46
N ALA A 129 0.31 31.47 0.69
CA ALA A 129 -0.04 31.03 2.03
C ALA A 129 1.19 30.75 2.91
N TYR A 130 2.27 30.20 2.34
CA TYR A 130 3.51 29.95 3.07
C TYR A 130 4.33 31.22 3.30
N GLU A 131 4.35 32.15 2.35
CA GLU A 131 4.96 33.48 2.53
C GLU A 131 4.29 34.24 3.68
N ASP A 132 2.97 34.20 3.76
CA ASP A 132 2.23 34.85 4.85
C ASP A 132 2.48 34.16 6.20
N LYS A 133 2.56 32.82 6.24
CA LYS A 133 3.00 32.08 7.43
C LYS A 133 4.42 32.49 7.87
N MET A 134 5.33 32.70 6.92
CA MET A 134 6.70 33.14 7.19
C MET A 134 6.73 34.56 7.77
N LYS A 135 5.98 35.51 7.18
CA LYS A 135 5.85 36.89 7.68
C LYS A 135 5.32 36.91 9.11
N LEU A 136 4.21 36.20 9.38
CA LEU A 136 3.62 36.10 10.72
C LEU A 136 4.61 35.56 11.76
N SER A 137 5.42 34.57 11.38
CA SER A 137 6.45 34.03 12.28
C SER A 137 7.59 35.02 12.56
N ALA A 138 7.97 35.82 11.55
CA ALA A 138 9.00 36.83 11.68
C ALA A 138 8.53 37.98 12.59
N ASP A 139 7.29 38.44 12.39
CA ASP A 139 6.66 39.47 13.23
C ASP A 139 6.55 39.00 14.69
N ALA A 140 6.12 37.75 14.91
CA ALA A 140 6.05 37.17 16.25
C ALA A 140 7.43 37.05 16.92
N ALA A 141 8.48 36.70 16.16
CA ALA A 141 9.84 36.65 16.67
C ALA A 141 10.39 38.05 17.00
N GLN A 142 10.02 39.09 16.26
CA GLN A 142 10.37 40.48 16.56
C GLN A 142 9.70 40.95 17.85
N LEU A 143 8.39 40.70 18.02
CA LEU A 143 7.63 41.02 19.24
C LEU A 143 8.18 40.32 20.49
N ALA A 144 8.63 39.07 20.35
CA ALA A 144 9.25 38.32 21.45
C ALA A 144 10.61 38.90 21.86
N ASN A 145 11.37 39.45 20.92
CA ASN A 145 12.66 40.09 21.21
C ASN A 145 12.49 41.49 21.81
N SER A 146 11.41 42.21 21.52
CA SER A 146 11.14 43.54 22.08
C SER A 146 10.60 43.53 23.53
N ASN A 147 10.14 42.38 24.03
CA ASN A 147 9.58 42.24 25.38
C ASN A 147 10.61 41.72 26.43
N PHE A 148 11.89 41.63 26.07
CA PHE A 148 12.94 41.04 26.92
C PHE A 148 13.73 42.11 27.68
N ASP A 149 13.09 42.76 28.67
CA ASP A 149 13.78 43.70 29.56
C ASP A 149 13.50 43.49 31.06
N LEU A 150 12.92 42.35 31.47
CA LEU A 150 12.77 42.02 32.89
C LEU A 150 13.02 40.52 33.16
N ASP A 151 14.06 40.28 33.97
CA ASP A 151 14.46 39.07 34.70
C ASP A 151 15.25 37.96 33.96
N ARG A 152 16.41 37.59 34.53
CA ARG A 152 17.54 36.95 33.81
C ARG A 152 17.70 35.44 34.05
N ASP A 153 16.75 34.77 34.72
CA ASP A 153 16.93 33.39 35.23
C ASP A 153 15.97 32.31 34.67
N THR A 154 15.17 32.61 33.65
CA THR A 154 14.38 31.58 32.93
C THR A 154 15.04 31.18 31.61
N PRO A 155 15.23 29.87 31.32
CA PRO A 155 15.76 29.42 30.03
C PRO A 155 14.85 29.90 28.90
N ALA A 156 15.45 30.61 27.93
CA ALA A 156 14.73 31.19 26.81
C ALA A 156 13.85 30.14 26.11
N PRO A 157 12.56 30.42 25.82
CA PRO A 157 11.73 29.50 25.07
C PRO A 157 12.37 29.25 23.71
N LYS A 158 12.54 27.98 23.33
CA LYS A 158 13.09 27.58 22.03
C LYS A 158 12.32 28.33 20.93
N LYS A 159 13.02 29.17 20.15
CA LYS A 159 12.43 29.89 19.02
C LYS A 159 11.64 28.89 18.15
N PRO A 160 10.36 29.12 17.84
CA PRO A 160 9.60 28.23 16.98
C PRO A 160 10.22 28.25 15.59
N THR A 161 11.03 27.23 15.28
CA THR A 161 11.60 27.07 13.94
C THR A 161 10.49 26.59 13.03
N LEU A 162 10.08 27.41 12.07
CA LEU A 162 9.16 26.98 11.02
C LEU A 162 9.76 25.77 10.28
N PRO A 163 8.98 24.69 10.05
CA PRO A 163 9.44 23.53 9.29
C PRO A 163 9.90 23.91 7.86
N VAL A 164 9.17 24.82 7.21
CA VAL A 164 9.51 25.35 5.88
C VAL A 164 10.19 26.71 6.04
N LYS A 165 11.44 26.80 5.56
CA LYS A 165 12.36 27.92 5.80
C LYS A 165 12.28 29.05 4.78
N SER A 166 11.92 28.74 3.53
CA SER A 166 11.89 29.71 2.43
C SER A 166 10.99 29.23 1.29
N VAL A 167 10.64 30.14 0.37
CA VAL A 167 9.86 29.81 -0.84
C VAL A 167 10.63 28.88 -1.77
N ALA A 168 11.95 29.05 -1.88
CA ALA A 168 12.80 28.12 -2.63
C ALA A 168 12.77 26.71 -2.00
N HIS A 169 12.82 26.62 -0.67
CA HIS A 169 12.69 25.33 0.03
C HIS A 169 11.31 24.70 -0.21
N LEU A 170 10.23 25.49 -0.23
CA LEU A 170 8.89 25.01 -0.59
C LEU A 170 8.85 24.44 -2.02
N ASN A 171 9.42 25.14 -3.00
CA ASN A 171 9.51 24.63 -4.39
C ASN A 171 10.25 23.30 -4.44
N SER A 172 11.39 23.20 -3.75
CA SER A 172 12.17 21.97 -3.64
C SER A 172 11.36 20.82 -3.04
N ILE A 173 10.53 21.10 -2.03
CA ILE A 173 9.63 20.09 -1.43
C ILE A 173 8.57 19.64 -2.44
N ILE A 174 7.92 20.57 -3.15
CA ILE A 174 6.90 20.24 -4.15
C ILE A 174 7.50 19.39 -5.28
N CYS A 175 8.69 19.76 -5.79
CA CYS A 175 9.40 18.97 -6.80
C CYS A 175 9.71 17.55 -6.31
N ARG A 176 10.24 17.41 -5.08
CA ARG A 176 10.51 16.08 -4.48
C ARG A 176 9.24 15.23 -4.31
N LEU A 177 8.14 15.84 -3.89
CA LEU A 177 6.85 15.15 -3.76
C LEU A 177 6.30 14.69 -5.12
N ALA A 178 6.47 15.50 -6.16
CA ALA A 178 6.07 15.14 -7.52
C ALA A 178 6.97 14.04 -8.12
N GLU A 179 8.29 14.10 -7.93
CA GLU A 179 9.23 13.03 -8.32
C GLU A 179 8.89 11.69 -7.65
N ALA A 180 8.51 11.73 -6.37
CA ALA A 180 8.05 10.56 -5.61
C ALA A 180 6.62 10.11 -5.97
N GLU A 181 5.92 10.81 -6.87
CA GLU A 181 4.51 10.59 -7.24
C GLU A 181 3.51 10.74 -6.07
N LEU A 182 3.90 11.35 -4.95
CA LEU A 182 3.01 11.61 -3.81
C LEU A 182 2.06 12.79 -4.07
N VAL A 183 2.40 13.63 -5.05
CA VAL A 183 1.60 14.75 -5.54
C VAL A 183 1.42 14.60 -7.05
N ASP A 184 0.19 14.74 -7.51
CA ASP A 184 -0.19 14.71 -8.93
C ASP A 184 -0.82 16.04 -9.37
N VAL A 185 -0.89 16.20 -10.68
CA VAL A 185 -1.46 17.37 -11.35
C VAL A 185 -2.93 17.14 -11.65
N VAL A 186 -3.78 18.11 -11.30
CA VAL A 186 -5.19 18.12 -11.70
C VAL A 186 -5.32 18.53 -13.17
N HIS A 187 -6.08 17.75 -13.94
CA HIS A 187 -6.39 17.98 -15.35
C HIS A 187 -7.91 17.96 -15.60
N ASN A 188 -8.34 18.22 -16.84
CA ASN A 188 -9.76 18.42 -17.17
C ASN A 188 -10.63 17.18 -16.87
N LEU A 189 -10.12 15.98 -17.13
CA LEU A 189 -10.83 14.72 -16.88
C LEU A 189 -10.72 14.21 -15.44
N THR A 190 -10.04 14.92 -14.53
CA THR A 190 -9.78 14.44 -13.17
C THR A 190 -11.05 14.23 -12.34
N PHE A 191 -12.10 15.00 -12.65
CA PHE A 191 -13.40 14.96 -11.97
C PHE A 191 -14.47 14.23 -12.78
N THR A 192 -14.08 13.55 -13.86
CA THR A 192 -14.99 12.70 -14.64
C THR A 192 -14.98 11.30 -14.04
N SER A 193 -16.15 10.64 -13.98
CA SER A 193 -16.22 9.26 -13.49
C SER A 193 -15.39 8.32 -14.39
N PRO A 194 -14.71 7.31 -13.83
CA PRO A 194 -13.96 6.34 -14.64
C PRO A 194 -14.81 5.66 -15.71
N GLU A 195 -16.09 5.38 -15.40
CA GLU A 195 -17.05 4.77 -16.32
C GLU A 195 -17.35 5.68 -17.52
N ASP A 196 -17.52 6.99 -17.28
CA ASP A 196 -17.76 7.95 -18.36
C ASP A 196 -16.50 8.14 -19.21
N ILE A 197 -15.31 8.22 -18.60
CA ILE A 197 -14.03 8.27 -19.33
C ILE A 197 -13.89 7.04 -20.22
N GLN A 198 -14.14 5.84 -19.69
CA GLN A 198 -14.07 4.60 -20.44
C GLN A 198 -15.04 4.60 -21.62
N LYS A 199 -16.29 5.00 -21.40
CA LYS A 199 -17.31 5.09 -22.44
C LYS A 199 -16.88 6.06 -23.54
N ASP A 200 -16.47 7.27 -23.18
CA ASP A 200 -16.06 8.30 -24.12
C ASP A 200 -14.81 7.88 -24.92
N VAL A 201 -13.83 7.23 -24.27
CA VAL A 201 -12.66 6.66 -24.95
C VAL A 201 -13.09 5.56 -25.92
N GLY A 202 -13.97 4.64 -25.49
CA GLY A 202 -14.50 3.57 -26.34
C GLY A 202 -15.16 4.12 -27.60
N GLU A 203 -16.05 5.10 -27.47
CA GLU A 203 -16.72 5.75 -28.60
C GLU A 203 -15.72 6.46 -29.55
N ARG A 204 -14.70 7.13 -29.00
CA ARG A 204 -13.63 7.72 -29.81
C ARG A 204 -12.83 6.68 -30.57
N VAL A 205 -12.42 5.59 -29.91
CA VAL A 205 -11.67 4.50 -30.54
C VAL A 205 -12.49 3.82 -31.62
N THR A 206 -13.78 3.57 -31.38
CA THR A 206 -14.69 3.03 -32.41
C THR A 206 -14.74 3.96 -33.62
N ARG A 207 -14.95 5.27 -33.42
CA ARG A 207 -15.06 6.23 -34.52
C ARG A 207 -13.77 6.37 -35.34
N VAL A 208 -12.60 6.37 -34.67
CA VAL A 208 -11.31 6.65 -35.31
C VAL A 208 -10.67 5.39 -35.89
N LYS A 209 -10.63 4.29 -35.12
CA LYS A 209 -9.91 3.06 -35.48
C LYS A 209 -10.81 1.97 -36.04
N PHE A 210 -12.11 1.96 -35.72
CA PHE A 210 -13.04 0.91 -36.14
C PHE A 210 -14.34 1.44 -36.76
N PRO A 211 -14.29 2.27 -37.82
CA PRO A 211 -15.48 2.88 -38.42
C PRO A 211 -16.46 1.84 -39.01
N GLY A 212 -15.96 0.66 -39.38
CA GLY A 212 -16.78 -0.48 -39.85
C GLY A 212 -17.28 -1.41 -38.74
N GLY A 213 -17.11 -1.03 -37.47
CA GLY A 213 -17.41 -1.84 -36.30
C GLY A 213 -16.33 -2.87 -35.98
N VAL A 214 -16.35 -3.39 -34.75
CA VAL A 214 -15.44 -4.43 -34.26
C VAL A 214 -15.92 -5.79 -34.75
N LYS A 215 -15.09 -6.52 -35.52
CA LYS A 215 -15.45 -7.82 -36.10
C LYS A 215 -14.51 -8.93 -35.63
N GLY A 216 -15.10 -10.04 -35.17
CA GLY A 216 -14.37 -11.25 -34.75
C GLY A 216 -13.61 -11.09 -33.43
N GLY A 217 -13.04 -12.20 -32.93
CA GLY A 217 -12.29 -12.22 -31.67
C GLY A 217 -11.01 -11.40 -31.72
N LYS A 218 -10.24 -11.47 -32.82
CA LYS A 218 -9.03 -10.67 -33.02
C LYS A 218 -9.33 -9.18 -33.04
N GLY A 219 -10.37 -8.76 -33.75
CA GLY A 219 -10.78 -7.35 -33.77
C GLY A 219 -11.21 -6.84 -32.40
N LYS A 220 -11.83 -7.70 -31.56
CA LYS A 220 -12.15 -7.34 -30.17
C LYS A 220 -10.90 -7.11 -29.33
N MET A 221 -9.88 -7.97 -29.44
CA MET A 221 -8.61 -7.77 -28.75
C MET A 221 -7.93 -6.46 -29.15
N GLU A 222 -7.86 -6.18 -30.46
CA GLU A 222 -7.28 -4.92 -30.98
C GLU A 222 -8.06 -3.68 -30.50
N PHE A 223 -9.39 -3.80 -30.36
CA PHE A 223 -10.22 -2.73 -29.80
C PHE A 223 -9.92 -2.52 -28.31
N ASP A 224 -9.90 -3.59 -27.52
CA ASP A 224 -9.64 -3.54 -26.08
C ASP A 224 -8.24 -2.96 -25.80
N GLU A 225 -7.22 -3.36 -26.55
CA GLU A 225 -5.85 -2.82 -26.46
C GLU A 225 -5.79 -1.33 -26.86
N ALA A 226 -6.51 -0.93 -27.91
CA ALA A 226 -6.58 0.47 -28.32
C ALA A 226 -7.28 1.36 -27.27
N VAL A 227 -8.32 0.85 -26.60
CA VAL A 227 -9.00 1.52 -25.49
C VAL A 227 -8.06 1.63 -24.29
N ALA A 228 -7.39 0.54 -23.92
CA ALA A 228 -6.40 0.52 -22.84
C ALA A 228 -5.30 1.57 -23.05
N MET A 229 -4.75 1.66 -24.27
CA MET A 229 -3.69 2.62 -24.62
C MET A 229 -4.12 4.09 -24.39
N GLU A 230 -5.33 4.45 -24.83
CA GLU A 230 -5.85 5.80 -24.64
C GLU A 230 -6.17 6.11 -23.17
N LEU A 231 -6.68 5.13 -22.41
CA LEU A 231 -6.91 5.29 -20.97
C LEU A 231 -5.59 5.49 -20.21
N CYS A 232 -4.55 4.72 -20.54
CA CYS A 232 -3.22 4.91 -19.99
C CYS A 232 -2.66 6.30 -20.31
N LYS A 233 -2.85 6.79 -21.55
CA LYS A 233 -2.44 8.14 -21.94
C LYS A 233 -3.12 9.22 -21.09
N ILE A 234 -4.43 9.11 -20.85
CA ILE A 234 -5.17 10.04 -19.97
C ILE A 234 -4.58 9.98 -18.55
N ARG A 235 -4.35 8.79 -18.02
CA ARG A 235 -3.76 8.61 -16.68
C ARG A 235 -2.37 9.25 -16.56
N ARG A 236 -1.55 9.22 -17.61
CA ARG A 236 -0.24 9.88 -17.66
C ARG A 236 -0.32 11.40 -17.58
N GLU A 237 -1.44 12.03 -17.94
CA GLU A 237 -1.61 13.49 -17.84
C GLU A 237 -1.44 14.00 -16.39
N SER A 238 -1.87 13.19 -15.41
CA SER A 238 -1.69 13.49 -13.98
C SER A 238 -0.22 13.51 -13.55
N LYS A 239 0.68 12.88 -14.32
CA LYS A 239 2.13 12.78 -14.08
C LYS A 239 2.96 13.78 -14.89
N THR A 240 2.32 14.72 -15.58
CA THR A 240 3.00 15.72 -16.42
C THR A 240 4.09 16.50 -15.68
N LEU A 241 3.88 16.83 -14.41
CA LEU A 241 4.89 17.51 -13.60
C LEU A 241 6.13 16.62 -13.37
N LYS A 242 5.95 15.36 -12.97
CA LYS A 242 7.06 14.41 -12.80
C LYS A 242 7.88 14.28 -14.08
N ARG A 243 7.24 14.10 -15.23
CA ARG A 243 7.92 13.97 -16.52
C ARG A 243 8.76 15.21 -16.86
N LYS A 244 8.21 16.42 -16.67
CA LYS A 244 8.95 17.68 -16.85
C LYS A 244 10.18 17.78 -15.93
N LEU A 245 10.08 17.27 -14.71
CA LEU A 245 11.20 17.26 -13.75
C LEU A 245 12.29 16.27 -14.18
N GLU A 246 11.90 15.11 -14.71
CA GLU A 246 12.84 14.11 -15.23
C GLU A 246 13.54 14.60 -16.51
N GLU A 247 12.80 15.22 -17.43
CA GLU A 247 13.31 15.83 -18.67
C GLU A 247 14.28 16.99 -18.39
N SER A 248 14.02 17.79 -17.35
CA SER A 248 14.88 18.93 -16.99
C SER A 248 16.22 18.52 -16.36
N GLY A 249 16.45 17.24 -16.08
CA GLY A 249 17.74 16.73 -15.61
C GLY A 249 18.10 17.11 -14.16
N ALA A 250 17.21 17.78 -13.43
CA ALA A 250 17.42 18.23 -12.05
C ALA A 250 17.81 17.07 -11.09
N SER A 251 17.34 15.85 -11.36
CA SER A 251 17.66 14.64 -10.59
C SER A 251 19.06 14.05 -10.89
N ILE A 252 19.62 14.28 -12.08
CA ILE A 252 20.93 13.75 -12.51
C ILE A 252 22.07 14.68 -12.04
N ALA A 253 21.82 15.99 -11.98
CA ALA A 253 22.80 16.97 -11.51
C ALA A 253 23.10 16.82 -10.00
N LYS A 254 22.09 16.58 -9.16
CA LYS A 254 22.25 16.36 -7.71
C LYS A 254 23.01 15.06 -7.38
N ARG A 255 22.82 13.99 -8.15
CA ARG A 255 23.51 12.69 -7.93
C ARG A 255 25.00 12.73 -8.25
N ARG A 256 25.43 13.45 -9.29
CA ARG A 256 26.87 13.55 -9.65
C ARG A 256 27.71 14.34 -8.65
N LYS A 257 27.11 15.32 -7.94
CA LYS A 257 27.86 16.21 -7.01
C LYS A 257 28.07 15.59 -5.62
N LEU A 258 27.24 14.63 -5.20
CA LEU A 258 27.43 13.91 -3.92
C LEU A 258 28.48 12.79 -4.00
N MET A 259 28.80 12.27 -5.19
CA MET A 259 29.83 11.23 -5.38
C MET A 259 31.25 11.80 -5.44
N ASN A 260 31.43 13.02 -5.94
CA ASN A 260 32.73 13.68 -5.99
C ASN A 260 32.87 14.67 -4.83
N GLY A 261 33.42 14.20 -3.72
CA GLY A 261 33.85 15.04 -2.60
C GLY A 261 34.66 16.24 -3.09
N GLY A 262 34.28 17.43 -2.64
CA GLY A 262 34.86 18.69 -3.06
C GLY A 262 36.35 18.79 -2.71
N GLY A 263 37.19 18.67 -3.73
CA GLY A 263 38.55 19.19 -3.74
C GLY A 263 38.75 19.94 -5.05
N VAL A 264 38.67 21.27 -5.02
CA VAL A 264 39.09 22.10 -6.14
C VAL A 264 40.08 23.13 -5.63
N ASN A 265 41.36 22.80 -5.77
CA ASN A 265 42.42 23.79 -5.90
C ASN A 265 42.46 24.24 -7.37
N GLY A 266 42.28 25.54 -7.59
CA GLY A 266 43.07 26.32 -8.53
C GLY A 266 42.78 26.26 -10.04
N VAL A 267 42.39 27.45 -10.54
CA VAL A 267 42.85 28.13 -11.77
C VAL A 267 41.90 28.13 -13.00
N ASN A 268 41.30 29.33 -13.16
CA ASN A 268 40.93 30.10 -14.37
C ASN A 268 40.21 29.46 -15.56
N GLY A 269 38.99 29.97 -15.80
CA GLY A 269 38.25 29.85 -17.06
C GLY A 269 36.92 30.60 -17.08
N VAL A 270 36.99 31.94 -17.08
CA VAL A 270 36.04 32.95 -17.61
C VAL A 270 34.55 32.57 -17.81
N ASN A 271 33.72 33.21 -16.99
CA ASN A 271 32.34 33.71 -17.22
C ASN A 271 31.34 32.82 -17.96
N GLY A 272 30.58 32.08 -17.16
CA GLY A 272 29.30 31.48 -17.51
C GLY A 272 28.59 31.06 -16.23
N ASP A 273 28.27 32.04 -15.37
CA ASP A 273 27.52 31.86 -14.12
C ASP A 273 26.07 31.51 -14.48
N HIS A 274 25.83 30.26 -14.85
CA HIS A 274 24.50 29.66 -14.81
C HIS A 274 24.36 29.06 -13.42
N ASP A 275 23.52 29.70 -12.61
CA ASP A 275 22.95 29.17 -11.37
C ASP A 275 22.42 27.74 -11.60
N ALA A 276 23.30 26.75 -11.46
CA ALA A 276 22.97 25.33 -11.55
C ALA A 276 22.20 24.84 -10.30
N ASP A 277 21.88 25.75 -9.37
CA ASP A 277 21.11 25.54 -8.14
C ASP A 277 19.67 26.06 -8.22
N ALA A 278 19.21 26.59 -9.37
CA ALA A 278 17.82 26.97 -9.53
C ALA A 278 16.95 25.71 -9.70
N ASP A 279 16.28 25.28 -8.62
CA ASP A 279 15.23 24.25 -8.69
C ASP A 279 14.23 24.63 -9.80
N PRO A 280 13.74 23.65 -10.59
CA PRO A 280 12.92 23.91 -11.76
C PRO A 280 11.71 24.79 -11.43
N VAL A 281 11.51 25.83 -12.25
CA VAL A 281 10.45 26.81 -12.06
C VAL A 281 9.10 26.11 -12.27
N LEU A 282 8.40 25.86 -11.17
CA LEU A 282 7.03 25.35 -11.18
C LEU A 282 6.08 26.40 -11.76
N ASP A 283 5.24 25.99 -12.71
CA ASP A 283 4.18 26.84 -13.27
C ASP A 283 3.25 27.30 -12.12
N PRO A 284 3.14 28.62 -11.85
CA PRO A 284 2.30 29.14 -10.78
C PRO A 284 0.82 28.78 -10.92
N ARG A 285 0.33 28.58 -12.15
CA ARG A 285 -1.08 28.25 -12.42
C ARG A 285 -1.39 26.77 -12.27
N GLN A 286 -0.38 25.92 -12.14
CA GLN A 286 -0.54 24.49 -12.01
C GLN A 286 -1.33 24.16 -10.74
N VAL A 287 -2.41 23.39 -10.90
CA VAL A 287 -3.18 22.85 -9.77
C VAL A 287 -2.63 21.48 -9.40
N ILE A 288 -2.33 21.30 -8.12
CA ILE A 288 -1.76 20.08 -7.55
C ILE A 288 -2.65 19.55 -6.43
N ARG A 289 -2.59 18.23 -6.20
CA ARG A 289 -3.27 17.54 -5.09
C ARG A 289 -2.45 16.34 -4.62
N VAL A 290 -2.91 15.70 -3.56
CA VAL A 290 -2.29 14.46 -3.05
C VAL A 290 -2.71 13.25 -3.89
N ASN A 291 -1.73 12.45 -4.27
CA ASN A 291 -1.94 11.16 -4.92
C ASN A 291 -2.10 10.05 -3.87
N TYR A 292 -3.36 9.68 -3.58
CA TYR A 292 -3.67 8.63 -2.63
C TYR A 292 -3.26 7.22 -3.10
N GLU A 293 -3.29 6.92 -4.41
CA GLU A 293 -2.86 5.61 -4.91
C GLU A 293 -1.39 5.35 -4.60
N LYS A 294 -0.53 6.37 -4.75
CA LYS A 294 0.89 6.25 -4.41
C LYS A 294 1.10 6.13 -2.90
N CYS A 295 0.32 6.89 -2.11
CA CYS A 295 0.35 6.75 -0.65
C CYS A 295 0.01 5.32 -0.21
N LEU A 296 -0.95 4.67 -0.88
CA LEU A 296 -1.30 3.27 -0.60
C LEU A 296 -0.17 2.30 -0.93
N VAL A 297 0.62 2.54 -1.99
CA VAL A 297 1.81 1.73 -2.31
C VAL A 297 2.81 1.77 -1.16
N GLU A 298 3.10 2.96 -0.62
CA GLU A 298 4.01 3.12 0.52
C GLU A 298 3.47 2.45 1.79
N LEU A 299 2.16 2.60 2.06
CA LEU A 299 1.51 1.95 3.21
C LEU A 299 1.49 0.42 3.09
N ARG A 300 1.24 -0.12 1.89
CA ARG A 300 1.34 -1.56 1.59
C ARG A 300 2.74 -2.06 1.91
N ASN A 301 3.77 -1.37 1.42
CA ASN A 301 5.15 -1.78 1.62
C ASN A 301 5.51 -1.83 3.11
N ARG A 302 5.06 -0.87 3.92
CA ARG A 302 5.24 -0.92 5.38
C ARG A 302 4.58 -2.15 6.00
N ARG A 303 3.36 -2.50 5.59
CA ARG A 303 2.68 -3.71 6.09
C ARG A 303 3.41 -4.99 5.65
N LEU A 304 3.92 -5.05 4.42
CA LEU A 304 4.69 -6.19 3.93
C LEU A 304 6.03 -6.35 4.66
N VAL A 305 6.71 -5.25 5.01
CA VAL A 305 7.92 -5.27 5.85
C VAL A 305 7.61 -5.81 7.23
N GLN A 306 6.51 -5.36 7.85
CA GLN A 306 6.06 -5.90 9.13
C GLN A 306 5.77 -7.41 9.03
N PHE A 307 5.10 -7.83 7.94
CA PHE A 307 4.83 -9.24 7.70
C PHE A 307 6.13 -10.07 7.55
N ALA A 308 7.16 -9.53 6.90
CA ALA A 308 8.48 -10.15 6.82
C ALA A 308 9.20 -10.23 8.18
N SER A 309 9.08 -9.19 9.02
CA SER A 309 9.62 -9.17 10.38
C SER A 309 8.96 -10.24 11.26
N GLU A 310 7.63 -10.36 11.19
CA GLU A 310 6.87 -11.38 11.93
C GLU A 310 7.22 -12.82 11.50
N MET A 311 7.58 -13.03 10.23
CA MET A 311 7.82 -14.36 9.65
C MET A 311 9.29 -14.82 9.68
N ILE A 312 10.25 -13.90 9.50
CA ILE A 312 11.67 -14.24 9.32
C ILE A 312 12.54 -13.54 10.39
N GLY A 313 12.27 -12.26 10.66
CA GLY A 313 13.00 -11.47 11.63
C GLY A 313 13.42 -10.09 11.12
N ASP A 314 13.91 -9.26 12.04
CA ASP A 314 14.07 -7.83 11.81
C ASP A 314 15.11 -7.49 10.76
N THR A 315 16.35 -8.02 10.84
CA THR A 315 17.42 -7.69 9.87
C THR A 315 17.01 -8.02 8.45
N THR A 316 16.42 -9.20 8.21
CA THR A 316 15.94 -9.62 6.90
C THR A 316 14.79 -8.73 6.41
N SER A 317 13.89 -8.31 7.32
CA SER A 317 12.81 -7.37 6.98
C SER A 317 13.34 -5.98 6.57
N TYR A 318 14.46 -5.52 7.14
CA TYR A 318 15.11 -4.27 6.73
C TYR A 318 15.71 -4.39 5.33
N VAL A 319 16.36 -5.52 5.00
CA VAL A 319 16.82 -5.80 3.63
C VAL A 319 15.64 -5.77 2.67
N TYR A 320 14.53 -6.42 3.04
CA TYR A 320 13.29 -6.39 2.25
C TYR A 320 12.70 -4.98 2.09
N ALA A 321 12.78 -4.14 3.12
CA ALA A 321 12.37 -2.73 3.04
C ALA A 321 13.19 -1.94 2.01
N VAL A 322 14.50 -2.24 1.88
CA VAL A 322 15.35 -1.64 0.83
C VAL A 322 14.92 -2.12 -0.55
N VAL A 323 14.64 -3.41 -0.72
CA VAL A 323 14.11 -3.98 -1.99
C VAL A 323 12.82 -3.27 -2.40
N LEU A 324 11.85 -3.19 -1.49
CA LEU A 324 10.56 -2.53 -1.74
C LEU A 324 10.73 -1.04 -2.07
N ARG A 325 11.66 -0.33 -1.41
CA ARG A 325 11.93 1.08 -1.70
C ARG A 325 12.45 1.29 -3.13
N GLN A 326 13.30 0.39 -3.63
CA GLN A 326 13.77 0.47 -5.03
C GLN A 326 12.64 0.16 -6.02
N LEU A 327 11.85 -0.90 -5.74
CA LEU A 327 10.68 -1.24 -6.56
C LEU A 327 9.64 -0.13 -6.61
N THR A 328 9.44 0.61 -5.51
CA THR A 328 8.42 1.66 -5.41
C THR A 328 8.65 2.81 -6.38
N LYS A 329 9.89 3.05 -6.81
CA LYS A 329 10.19 4.03 -7.86
C LYS A 329 9.49 3.69 -9.20
N LYS A 330 9.25 2.40 -9.44
CA LYS A 330 8.66 1.83 -10.66
C LYS A 330 7.18 1.47 -10.50
N VAL A 331 6.63 1.49 -9.28
CA VAL A 331 5.25 1.06 -8.97
C VAL A 331 4.40 2.25 -8.51
N SER A 332 3.37 2.61 -9.29
CA SER A 332 2.50 3.75 -8.98
C SER A 332 1.21 3.41 -8.25
N ARG A 333 0.73 2.16 -8.32
CA ARG A 333 -0.52 1.69 -7.70
C ARG A 333 -0.37 0.29 -7.14
N CYS A 334 -1.21 -0.07 -6.16
CA CYS A 334 -1.20 -1.41 -5.57
C CYS A 334 -1.82 -2.45 -6.50
N ARG A 335 -2.92 -2.07 -7.19
CA ARG A 335 -3.75 -2.98 -7.97
C ARG A 335 -3.63 -2.72 -9.46
N THR A 336 -3.66 -3.78 -10.24
CA THR A 336 -3.82 -3.66 -11.69
C THR A 336 -5.27 -3.33 -12.02
N ASP A 337 -5.47 -2.56 -13.08
CA ASP A 337 -6.78 -2.30 -13.65
C ASP A 337 -7.03 -3.28 -14.80
N PRO A 338 -8.11 -4.09 -14.76
CA PRO A 338 -8.36 -5.13 -15.76
C PRO A 338 -8.67 -4.58 -17.16
N ILE A 339 -8.96 -3.29 -17.29
CA ILE A 339 -9.26 -2.62 -18.56
C ILE A 339 -8.04 -1.88 -19.08
N MET A 340 -7.30 -1.17 -18.21
CA MET A 340 -6.11 -0.41 -18.64
C MET A 340 -4.87 -1.31 -18.82
N ASP A 341 -4.77 -2.41 -18.08
CA ASP A 341 -3.52 -3.19 -17.98
C ASP A 341 -3.61 -4.48 -18.82
N ILE A 342 -4.25 -4.37 -19.99
CA ILE A 342 -4.36 -5.46 -20.96
C ILE A 342 -3.15 -5.39 -21.91
N GLY A 343 -2.49 -6.53 -22.12
CA GLY A 343 -1.34 -6.64 -23.02
C GLY A 343 -0.01 -6.14 -22.43
N ASP A 344 1.08 -6.28 -23.18
CA ASP A 344 2.37 -5.67 -22.81
C ASP A 344 2.43 -4.24 -23.37
N MET A 345 2.03 -3.28 -22.55
CA MET A 345 2.01 -1.84 -22.90
C MET A 345 3.38 -1.16 -22.73
N GLY A 346 4.46 -1.93 -22.56
CA GLY A 346 5.84 -1.46 -22.41
C GLY A 346 6.26 -1.09 -20.97
N ASP A 347 7.50 -0.61 -20.84
CA ASP A 347 8.16 -0.39 -19.53
C ASP A 347 7.54 0.74 -18.67
N GLU A 348 6.83 1.70 -19.27
CA GLU A 348 6.38 2.92 -18.59
C GLU A 348 5.02 2.80 -17.87
N ASP A 349 4.18 1.83 -18.22
CA ASP A 349 2.83 1.66 -17.65
C ASP A 349 2.74 0.60 -16.54
N GLY A 350 3.87 -0.03 -16.20
CA GLY A 350 3.92 -1.06 -15.16
C GLY A 350 3.29 -2.39 -15.57
N THR A 351 3.12 -2.64 -16.86
CA THR A 351 2.73 -3.97 -17.39
C THR A 351 3.84 -4.99 -17.22
N ARG A 352 5.10 -4.54 -17.31
CA ARG A 352 6.25 -5.38 -16.94
C ARG A 352 6.44 -5.40 -15.44
N GLN A 353 6.69 -6.61 -14.93
CA GLN A 353 6.95 -6.80 -13.53
C GLN A 353 8.21 -6.02 -13.11
N PRO A 354 8.13 -5.17 -12.06
CA PRO A 354 9.27 -4.38 -11.63
C PRO A 354 10.33 -5.29 -11.00
N VAL A 355 11.57 -5.08 -11.41
CA VAL A 355 12.75 -5.86 -10.97
C VAL A 355 13.79 -4.92 -10.37
N VAL A 356 14.55 -5.42 -9.39
CA VAL A 356 15.68 -4.73 -8.75
C VAL A 356 16.90 -5.63 -8.75
N ASP A 357 18.07 -5.04 -9.02
CA ASP A 357 19.34 -5.76 -9.06
C ASP A 357 19.99 -5.83 -7.68
N THR A 358 20.75 -6.89 -7.42
CA THR A 358 21.44 -7.10 -6.12
C THR A 358 22.41 -5.96 -5.79
N MET A 359 23.10 -5.41 -6.78
CA MET A 359 24.01 -4.28 -6.60
C MET A 359 23.24 -2.99 -6.27
N GLU A 360 22.07 -2.76 -6.88
CA GLU A 360 21.21 -1.63 -6.55
C GLU A 360 20.74 -1.69 -5.09
N ILE A 361 20.45 -2.90 -4.58
CA ILE A 361 20.09 -3.11 -3.17
C ILE A 361 21.29 -2.82 -2.27
N LEU A 362 22.47 -3.33 -2.62
CA LEU A 362 23.70 -3.15 -1.83
C LEU A 362 24.06 -1.65 -1.70
N ASP A 363 23.99 -0.90 -2.79
CA ASP A 363 24.31 0.53 -2.84
C ASP A 363 23.36 1.37 -1.99
N ASN A 364 22.12 0.90 -1.79
CA ASN A 364 21.10 1.58 -1.00
C ASN A 364 20.92 1.00 0.41
N LEU A 365 21.71 0.00 0.80
CA LEU A 365 21.67 -0.60 2.13
C LEU A 365 22.53 0.22 3.10
N PRO A 366 21.95 0.90 4.10
CA PRO A 366 22.70 1.74 5.03
C PRO A 366 23.85 0.99 5.70
N THR A 367 25.03 1.61 5.77
CA THR A 367 26.23 1.03 6.40
C THR A 367 26.05 0.78 7.90
N THR A 368 25.07 1.44 8.53
CA THR A 368 24.68 1.24 9.93
C THR A 368 24.05 -0.12 10.20
N ILE A 369 23.52 -0.79 9.16
CA ILE A 369 22.93 -2.12 9.29
C ILE A 369 24.04 -3.15 9.10
N ASP A 370 24.19 -4.03 10.08
CA ASP A 370 25.07 -5.19 10.00
C ASP A 370 24.29 -6.40 9.47
N PRO A 371 24.52 -6.82 8.21
CA PRO A 371 23.83 -7.94 7.59
C PRO A 371 24.31 -9.29 8.11
N SER A 372 25.28 -9.35 9.03
CA SER A 372 25.60 -10.62 9.69
C SER A 372 24.55 -11.02 10.73
N ASN A 373 23.71 -10.09 11.19
CA ASN A 373 22.68 -10.34 12.19
C ASN A 373 21.49 -11.11 11.62
N GLY A 374 21.08 -12.19 12.28
CA GLY A 374 19.92 -13.00 11.87
C GLY A 374 20.24 -14.08 10.83
N LEU A 375 21.50 -14.18 10.41
CA LEU A 375 22.00 -15.30 9.60
C LEU A 375 22.55 -16.40 10.50
N ALA A 376 22.11 -17.63 10.27
CA ALA A 376 22.66 -18.80 10.95
C ALA A 376 23.98 -19.20 10.30
N LYS A 377 24.99 -19.54 11.11
CA LYS A 377 26.25 -20.10 10.60
C LYS A 377 26.00 -21.57 10.23
N VAL A 378 25.74 -21.83 8.96
CA VAL A 378 25.54 -23.17 8.42
C VAL A 378 26.77 -23.57 7.61
N SER A 379 27.24 -24.82 7.77
CA SER A 379 28.35 -25.33 6.97
C SER A 379 27.96 -25.36 5.48
N ARG A 380 28.87 -24.95 4.59
CA ARG A 380 28.63 -24.87 3.13
C ARG A 380 28.08 -26.18 2.54
N SER A 381 28.40 -27.33 3.14
CA SER A 381 27.91 -28.66 2.76
C SER A 381 26.41 -28.90 2.98
N ARG A 382 25.76 -28.11 3.85
CA ARG A 382 24.32 -28.20 4.14
C ARG A 382 23.50 -27.20 3.31
N ILE A 383 24.14 -26.42 2.46
CA ILE A 383 23.49 -25.44 1.59
C ILE A 383 23.37 -26.06 0.20
N ASN A 384 22.15 -26.35 -0.23
CA ASN A 384 21.90 -26.78 -1.61
C ASN A 384 21.99 -25.54 -2.53
N LYS A 385 23.15 -25.34 -3.17
CA LYS A 385 23.39 -24.18 -4.03
C LYS A 385 22.44 -24.11 -5.24
N LEU A 386 22.05 -25.25 -5.79
CA LEU A 386 21.14 -25.31 -6.95
C LEU A 386 19.73 -24.83 -6.58
N SER A 387 19.26 -25.19 -5.39
CA SER A 387 17.99 -24.68 -4.84
C SER A 387 18.09 -23.22 -4.42
N ALA A 388 19.20 -22.85 -3.77
CA ALA A 388 19.39 -21.49 -3.24
C ALA A 388 19.45 -20.44 -4.36
N GLU A 389 20.05 -20.76 -5.50
CA GLU A 389 20.19 -19.85 -6.64
C GLU A 389 19.17 -20.12 -7.76
N ALA A 390 18.08 -20.82 -7.43
CA ALA A 390 17.06 -21.18 -8.39
C ALA A 390 16.40 -19.94 -9.00
N VAL A 391 16.53 -19.83 -10.33
CA VAL A 391 15.91 -18.75 -11.10
C VAL A 391 14.53 -19.19 -11.54
N ASN A 392 13.52 -18.44 -11.11
CA ASN A 392 12.14 -18.61 -11.53
C ASN A 392 11.75 -17.39 -12.37
N PRO A 393 11.79 -17.46 -13.72
CA PRO A 393 11.56 -16.29 -14.57
C PRO A 393 10.13 -15.78 -14.49
N ASP A 394 9.16 -16.70 -14.37
CA ASP A 394 7.75 -16.38 -14.39
C ASP A 394 7.15 -16.19 -13.00
N ALA A 395 6.16 -15.32 -12.90
CA ALA A 395 5.37 -15.14 -11.69
C ALA A 395 4.54 -16.41 -11.40
N PRO A 396 4.34 -16.77 -10.11
CA PRO A 396 3.52 -17.92 -9.76
C PRO A 396 2.09 -17.74 -10.28
N ASN A 397 1.57 -18.78 -10.95
CA ASN A 397 0.20 -18.75 -11.44
C ASN A 397 -0.78 -18.79 -10.24
N PRO A 398 -1.59 -17.75 -10.02
CA PRO A 398 -2.47 -17.65 -8.86
C PRO A 398 -3.60 -18.71 -8.85
N HIS A 399 -3.84 -19.38 -9.97
CA HIS A 399 -4.84 -20.44 -10.11
C HIS A 399 -4.26 -21.85 -10.04
N LYS A 400 -2.93 -21.98 -9.99
CA LYS A 400 -2.28 -23.28 -9.80
C LYS A 400 -2.19 -23.52 -8.30
N ILE A 401 -2.95 -24.48 -7.79
CA ILE A 401 -2.80 -24.97 -6.42
C ILE A 401 -1.33 -25.41 -6.30
N PRO A 402 -0.55 -24.89 -5.33
CA PRO A 402 0.79 -25.39 -5.11
C PRO A 402 0.69 -26.87 -4.74
N LEU A 403 1.02 -27.76 -5.67
CA LEU A 403 1.40 -29.11 -5.33
C LEU A 403 2.71 -28.95 -4.59
N LEU A 404 2.64 -28.88 -3.26
CA LEU A 404 3.80 -28.99 -2.40
C LEU A 404 4.31 -30.41 -2.60
N ASP A 405 5.31 -30.54 -3.48
CA ASP A 405 6.18 -31.70 -3.51
C ASP A 405 6.74 -31.89 -2.10
N GLY A 406 6.42 -33.04 -1.53
CA GLY A 406 6.36 -33.22 -0.10
C GLY A 406 6.15 -34.68 0.25
N GLY A 407 7.03 -35.53 -0.29
CA GLY A 407 7.35 -36.84 0.27
C GLY A 407 6.71 -38.02 -0.45
N ASP A 408 7.57 -38.76 -1.16
CA ASP A 408 7.63 -40.22 -1.18
C ASP A 408 6.33 -40.93 -1.58
N ASP A 409 6.06 -40.93 -2.88
CA ASP A 409 5.31 -42.03 -3.51
C ASP A 409 6.27 -42.72 -4.48
N ASN A 410 6.81 -43.86 -4.04
CA ASN A 410 7.24 -44.92 -4.94
C ASN A 410 6.01 -45.34 -5.74
N ASP A 411 5.93 -44.90 -6.99
CA ASP A 411 5.15 -45.62 -8.00
C ASP A 411 6.13 -45.97 -9.13
N ASP A 412 6.45 -47.26 -9.16
CA ASP A 412 7.02 -47.95 -10.31
C ASP A 412 6.12 -47.71 -11.52
N ASP A 413 6.62 -47.00 -12.52
CA ASP A 413 6.15 -47.15 -13.89
C ASP A 413 7.37 -47.22 -14.80
N GLU A 414 7.65 -48.45 -15.23
CA GLU A 414 8.53 -48.78 -16.33
C GLU A 414 8.00 -48.19 -17.65
N ASP A 415 8.95 -48.01 -18.57
CA ASP A 415 8.81 -47.87 -20.02
C ASP A 415 8.75 -46.47 -20.67
N ASP A 416 9.90 -46.22 -21.31
CA ASP A 416 10.08 -45.90 -22.74
C ASP A 416 10.62 -44.51 -23.10
N ASN A 417 11.94 -44.53 -23.35
CA ASN A 417 12.61 -44.07 -24.57
C ASN A 417 12.16 -42.73 -25.17
N ASP A 418 13.01 -41.72 -25.04
CA ASP A 418 13.56 -41.09 -26.25
C ASP A 418 14.90 -40.40 -25.94
N GLU A 419 15.94 -40.93 -26.59
CA GLU A 419 17.25 -40.32 -26.73
C GLU A 419 17.12 -38.99 -27.49
N SER A 420 17.71 -37.93 -26.95
CA SER A 420 18.36 -36.95 -27.82
C SER A 420 19.54 -36.31 -27.11
N ASP A 421 20.71 -36.69 -27.62
CA ASP A 421 22.02 -36.15 -27.31
C ASP A 421 22.05 -34.62 -27.39
N VAL A 422 22.51 -33.98 -26.32
CA VAL A 422 23.22 -32.71 -26.44
C VAL A 422 24.51 -32.83 -25.64
N GLU A 423 25.56 -33.19 -26.37
CA GLU A 423 26.96 -33.13 -25.94
C GLU A 423 27.27 -31.73 -25.37
N MET A 424 27.53 -31.65 -24.06
CA MET A 424 28.21 -30.49 -23.47
C MET A 424 29.63 -30.87 -23.12
N ASN A 425 30.53 -30.28 -23.91
CA ASN A 425 31.97 -30.41 -23.87
C ASN A 425 32.51 -30.11 -22.47
N GLY A 426 33.30 -31.04 -21.96
CA GLY A 426 33.84 -30.99 -20.61
C GLY A 426 34.89 -29.90 -20.41
N ASN A 427 34.91 -29.36 -19.20
CA ASN A 427 36.19 -29.05 -18.57
C ASN A 427 36.17 -29.61 -17.14
N HIS A 428 36.89 -30.71 -17.00
CA HIS A 428 37.04 -31.54 -15.82
C HIS A 428 38.05 -30.88 -14.88
N GLU A 429 37.66 -30.54 -13.66
CA GLU A 429 38.58 -30.58 -12.51
C GLU A 429 37.98 -31.54 -11.49
N SER A 430 38.50 -32.77 -11.54
CA SER A 430 38.20 -33.86 -10.62
C SER A 430 39.11 -33.74 -9.41
N GLU A 431 38.53 -33.51 -8.24
CA GLU A 431 39.10 -34.05 -6.99
C GLU A 431 38.08 -35.01 -6.39
N GLY A 432 38.31 -36.30 -6.63
CA GLY A 432 37.63 -37.38 -5.93
C GLY A 432 38.31 -37.65 -4.60
N GLU A 433 37.52 -37.78 -3.54
CA GLU A 433 37.96 -38.40 -2.29
C GLU A 433 37.07 -39.62 -2.04
N SER A 434 37.65 -40.78 -2.31
CA SER A 434 37.08 -42.10 -1.99
C SER A 434 37.55 -42.53 -0.61
N ASP A 435 36.63 -42.62 0.35
CA ASP A 435 36.87 -43.30 1.62
C ASP A 435 36.91 -44.82 1.40
N LYS A 436 38.10 -45.41 1.54
CA LYS A 436 38.27 -46.83 1.83
C LYS A 436 39.21 -47.02 3.01
N ASP A 437 38.62 -47.47 4.11
CA ASP A 437 39.28 -48.08 5.25
C ASP A 437 40.22 -49.21 4.81
N THR A 438 41.51 -49.10 5.12
CA THR A 438 42.37 -50.27 5.36
C THR A 438 43.57 -49.89 6.23
N LYS A 439 43.83 -50.73 7.24
CA LYS A 439 44.84 -50.55 8.29
C LYS A 439 46.28 -50.87 7.82
N ALA A 440 47.20 -50.17 8.49
CA ALA A 440 48.57 -50.54 8.88
C ALA A 440 49.72 -50.39 7.86
N GLY A 441 50.74 -49.60 8.26
CA GLY A 441 52.06 -49.57 7.65
C GLY A 441 52.87 -48.31 7.98
N VAL A 442 53.82 -48.43 8.90
CA VAL A 442 54.75 -47.40 9.40
C VAL A 442 55.82 -47.03 8.35
N ASN A 443 56.00 -45.75 8.03
CA ASN A 443 57.30 -45.05 8.16
C ASN A 443 57.19 -43.55 7.81
N GLY A 444 57.76 -42.72 8.67
CA GLY A 444 57.55 -41.27 8.70
C GLY A 444 58.35 -40.46 7.67
N THR A 445 57.84 -39.26 7.40
CA THR A 445 58.62 -38.07 7.05
C THR A 445 57.73 -36.82 7.20
N ALA A 446 58.18 -35.88 8.05
CA ALA A 446 57.79 -34.47 8.21
C ALA A 446 56.31 -34.09 7.96
N GLY A 447 55.49 -34.18 9.02
CA GLY A 447 54.15 -33.58 9.05
C GLY A 447 54.22 -32.05 8.96
N LYS A 448 53.90 -31.50 7.80
CA LYS A 448 53.53 -30.09 7.64
C LYS A 448 52.10 -29.96 8.17
N VAL A 449 51.95 -29.48 9.39
CA VAL A 449 50.64 -29.21 10.00
C VAL A 449 49.92 -28.18 9.10
N ARG A 450 48.95 -28.63 8.30
CA ARG A 450 48.02 -27.73 7.61
C ARG A 450 47.11 -27.17 8.69
N PHE A 451 47.41 -25.95 9.15
CA PHE A 451 46.44 -25.16 9.90
C PHE A 451 45.20 -25.02 9.02
N ALA A 452 44.03 -25.35 9.56
CA ALA A 452 42.76 -25.04 8.92
C ALA A 452 42.78 -23.56 8.53
N GLU A 453 42.51 -23.27 7.25
CA GLU A 453 42.42 -21.89 6.78
C GLU A 453 41.46 -21.11 7.68
N PRO A 454 41.83 -19.90 8.14
CA PRO A 454 40.93 -19.10 8.94
C PRO A 454 39.66 -18.82 8.11
N PRO A 455 38.46 -18.86 8.71
CA PRO A 455 37.23 -18.62 7.96
C PRO A 455 37.33 -17.25 7.29
N GLN A 456 37.34 -17.23 5.95
CA GLN A 456 37.24 -16.00 5.18
C GLN A 456 36.00 -15.25 5.70
N LYS A 457 36.19 -14.03 6.20
CA LYS A 457 35.08 -13.16 6.57
C LYS A 457 34.21 -12.98 5.32
N GLU A 458 32.99 -13.48 5.36
CA GLU A 458 32.04 -13.33 4.24
C GLU A 458 31.90 -11.84 3.91
N GLY A 459 31.84 -11.53 2.61
CA GLY A 459 31.67 -10.15 2.17
C GLY A 459 30.27 -9.65 2.55
N ARG A 460 30.12 -8.33 2.72
CA ARG A 460 28.81 -7.70 2.93
C ARG A 460 27.79 -8.07 1.84
N LEU A 461 28.28 -8.26 0.61
CA LEU A 461 27.49 -8.75 -0.53
C LEU A 461 27.01 -10.19 -0.34
N ASP A 462 27.83 -11.07 0.21
CA ASP A 462 27.48 -12.48 0.43
C ASP A 462 26.41 -12.59 1.53
N MET A 463 26.58 -11.83 2.61
CA MET A 463 25.56 -11.74 3.68
C MET A 463 24.24 -11.16 3.16
N LEU A 464 24.30 -10.14 2.30
CA LEU A 464 23.11 -9.60 1.65
C LEU A 464 22.42 -10.67 0.80
N ARG A 465 23.17 -11.42 -0.02
CA ARG A 465 22.62 -12.51 -0.84
C ARG A 465 21.94 -13.56 0.02
N GLN A 466 22.53 -13.93 1.16
CA GLN A 466 21.91 -14.87 2.10
C GLN A 466 20.55 -14.35 2.61
N HIS A 467 20.43 -13.07 2.98
CA HIS A 467 19.13 -12.49 3.36
C HIS A 467 18.10 -12.51 2.22
N LEU A 468 18.54 -12.29 0.97
CA LEU A 468 17.67 -12.37 -0.21
C LEU A 468 17.19 -13.81 -0.45
N TYR A 469 18.07 -14.80 -0.30
CA TYR A 469 17.67 -16.21 -0.37
C TYR A 469 16.69 -16.59 0.73
N LEU A 470 16.89 -16.13 1.98
CA LEU A 470 15.91 -16.35 3.05
C LEU A 470 14.52 -15.77 2.75
N LEU A 471 14.46 -14.62 2.06
CA LEU A 471 13.20 -14.02 1.62
C LEU A 471 12.54 -14.83 0.48
N ALA A 472 13.35 -15.45 -0.38
CA ALA A 472 12.87 -16.23 -1.53
C ALA A 472 12.43 -17.65 -1.17
N GLU A 473 13.11 -18.30 -0.22
CA GLU A 473 12.85 -19.70 0.17
C GLU A 473 11.81 -19.86 1.28
N ASN A 474 11.28 -18.76 1.83
CA ASN A 474 10.25 -18.84 2.85
C ASN A 474 8.99 -19.55 2.28
N LYS A 475 8.26 -20.26 3.15
CA LYS A 475 6.93 -20.86 2.85
C LYS A 475 6.00 -19.89 2.13
N VAL A 476 6.08 -18.61 2.50
CA VAL A 476 5.50 -17.51 1.73
C VAL A 476 6.66 -16.72 1.12
N PRO A 477 7.01 -16.95 -0.17
CA PRO A 477 8.10 -16.23 -0.82
C PRO A 477 7.79 -14.73 -0.88
N PHE A 478 8.64 -13.92 -0.24
CA PHE A 478 8.53 -12.46 -0.23
C PHE A 478 9.12 -11.82 -1.48
N ILE A 479 10.13 -12.45 -2.06
CA ILE A 479 10.79 -12.08 -3.31
C ILE A 479 10.99 -13.32 -4.17
N ARG A 480 11.17 -13.13 -5.47
CA ARG A 480 11.53 -14.18 -6.42
C ARG A 480 12.74 -13.74 -7.23
N GLN A 481 13.68 -14.66 -7.44
CA GLN A 481 14.80 -14.44 -8.34
C GLN A 481 14.34 -14.69 -9.78
N CYS A 482 14.10 -13.62 -10.54
CA CYS A 482 13.63 -13.72 -11.92
C CYS A 482 14.75 -13.90 -12.94
N ALA A 483 15.97 -13.49 -12.58
CA ALA A 483 17.21 -13.77 -13.31
C ALA A 483 18.37 -13.75 -12.31
N PRO A 484 19.57 -14.28 -12.65
CA PRO A 484 20.70 -14.27 -11.74
C PRO A 484 20.99 -12.86 -11.20
N GLY A 485 20.91 -12.70 -9.87
CA GLY A 485 21.10 -11.43 -9.18
C GLY A 485 19.98 -10.38 -9.37
N LYS A 486 18.86 -10.74 -10.00
CA LYS A 486 17.69 -9.88 -10.23
C LYS A 486 16.47 -10.39 -9.47
N TRP A 487 15.81 -9.48 -8.76
CA TRP A 487 14.75 -9.80 -7.80
C TRP A 487 13.45 -9.07 -8.11
N ALA A 488 12.34 -9.80 -8.04
CA ALA A 488 10.99 -9.29 -8.19
C ALA A 488 10.14 -9.58 -6.95
N VAL A 489 9.05 -8.84 -6.76
CA VAL A 489 8.05 -9.13 -5.72
C VAL A 489 6.73 -9.48 -6.40
N ASP A 490 6.18 -10.64 -6.07
CA ASP A 490 4.87 -11.10 -6.56
C ASP A 490 3.76 -10.57 -5.63
N PHE A 491 3.46 -9.27 -5.72
CA PHE A 491 2.55 -8.57 -4.80
C PHE A 491 1.17 -9.24 -4.67
N ARG A 492 0.57 -9.69 -5.78
CA ARG A 492 -0.74 -10.35 -5.77
C ARG A 492 -0.74 -11.60 -4.89
N PHE A 493 0.28 -12.43 -5.04
CA PHE A 493 0.43 -13.66 -4.27
C PHE A 493 0.67 -13.36 -2.79
N LEU A 494 1.58 -12.42 -2.49
CA LEU A 494 1.94 -12.07 -1.13
C LEU A 494 0.78 -11.40 -0.37
N VAL A 495 0.05 -10.50 -1.04
CA VAL A 495 -1.14 -9.85 -0.47
C VAL A 495 -2.25 -10.87 -0.24
N GLN A 496 -2.43 -11.87 -1.12
CA GLN A 496 -3.40 -12.94 -0.87
C GLN A 496 -3.08 -13.71 0.42
N HIS A 497 -1.80 -14.06 0.64
CA HIS A 497 -1.37 -14.72 1.87
C HIS A 497 -1.56 -13.82 3.10
N LEU A 498 -1.32 -12.51 2.95
CA LEU A 498 -1.57 -11.55 4.02
C LEU A 498 -3.06 -11.44 4.36
N ARG A 499 -3.96 -11.38 3.36
CA ARG A 499 -5.42 -11.40 3.56
C ARG A 499 -5.87 -12.67 4.29
N GLU A 500 -5.30 -13.81 3.90
CA GLU A 500 -5.56 -15.09 4.55
C GLU A 500 -5.04 -15.15 5.99
N ALA A 501 -3.88 -14.59 6.28
CA ALA A 501 -3.33 -14.52 7.63
C ALA A 501 -4.18 -13.64 8.57
N GLU A 502 -4.70 -12.52 8.06
CA GLU A 502 -5.65 -11.68 8.80
C GLU A 502 -6.97 -12.41 9.07
N LEU A 503 -7.51 -13.10 8.06
CA LEU A 503 -8.72 -13.91 8.22
C LEU A 503 -8.50 -15.03 9.24
N ASP A 504 -7.38 -15.75 9.16
CA ASP A 504 -7.02 -16.81 10.08
C ASP A 504 -6.95 -16.30 11.53
N THR A 505 -6.41 -15.09 11.73
CA THR A 505 -6.37 -14.44 13.05
C THR A 505 -7.77 -14.17 13.60
N VAL A 506 -8.70 -13.76 12.74
CA VAL A 506 -10.11 -13.55 13.12
C VAL A 506 -10.80 -14.88 13.43
N ILE A 507 -10.55 -15.92 12.63
CA ILE A 507 -11.11 -17.26 12.84
C ILE A 507 -10.60 -17.85 14.15
N GLU A 508 -9.30 -17.78 14.45
CA GLU A 508 -8.76 -18.28 15.71
C GLU A 508 -9.37 -17.56 16.92
N ARG A 509 -9.59 -16.26 16.83
CA ARG A 509 -10.19 -15.48 17.92
C ARG A 509 -11.70 -15.72 18.10
N THR A 510 -12.39 -16.19 17.07
CA THR A 510 -13.84 -16.39 17.09
C THR A 510 -14.23 -17.83 17.45
N VAL A 511 -13.62 -18.82 16.81
CA VAL A 511 -13.97 -20.25 16.95
C VAL A 511 -12.85 -21.11 17.56
N GLY A 512 -11.71 -20.49 17.87
CA GLY A 512 -10.55 -21.14 18.49
C GLY A 512 -9.63 -21.87 17.50
N ARG A 513 -8.52 -22.39 18.02
CA ARG A 513 -7.47 -23.10 17.25
C ARG A 513 -7.98 -24.33 16.51
N GLN A 514 -8.94 -25.04 17.09
CA GLN A 514 -9.56 -26.22 16.46
C GLN A 514 -10.34 -25.81 15.21
N GLY A 515 -11.14 -24.73 15.28
CA GLY A 515 -11.84 -24.20 14.12
C GLY A 515 -10.89 -23.73 13.03
N LEU A 516 -9.84 -22.97 13.41
CA LEU A 516 -8.81 -22.54 12.45
C LEU A 516 -8.13 -23.74 11.76
N ARG A 517 -7.82 -24.81 12.49
CA ARG A 517 -7.24 -26.03 11.90
C ARG A 517 -8.17 -26.63 10.85
N LEU A 518 -9.47 -26.74 11.15
CA LEU A 518 -10.46 -27.30 10.23
C LEU A 518 -10.61 -26.42 8.97
N VAL A 519 -10.66 -25.09 9.12
CA VAL A 519 -10.70 -24.15 7.98
C VAL A 519 -9.45 -24.28 7.11
N ARG A 520 -8.26 -24.39 7.70
CA ARG A 520 -7.01 -24.59 6.94
C ARG A 520 -7.01 -25.91 6.16
N ILE A 521 -7.55 -26.98 6.76
CA ILE A 521 -7.71 -28.27 6.07
C ILE A 521 -8.66 -28.12 4.89
N LEU A 522 -9.83 -27.49 5.08
CA LEU A 522 -10.80 -27.24 4.01
C LEU A 522 -10.23 -26.34 2.91
N ARG A 523 -9.46 -25.29 3.25
CA ARG A 523 -8.82 -24.44 2.24
C ARG A 523 -7.80 -25.21 1.41
N LYS A 524 -7.05 -26.14 2.01
CA LYS A 524 -6.04 -26.95 1.33
C LYS A 524 -6.63 -28.12 0.52
N LYS A 525 -7.67 -28.79 1.03
CA LYS A 525 -8.25 -30.00 0.44
C LYS A 525 -9.54 -29.74 -0.36
N GLY A 526 -10.09 -28.54 -0.29
CA GLY A 526 -11.35 -28.16 -0.94
C GLY A 526 -12.57 -28.68 -0.19
N LYS A 527 -13.50 -29.31 -0.92
CA LYS A 527 -14.75 -29.82 -0.36
C LYS A 527 -14.52 -31.20 0.25
N LEU A 528 -14.85 -31.38 1.52
CA LEU A 528 -14.64 -32.64 2.23
C LEU A 528 -15.95 -33.17 2.82
N ASP A 529 -16.07 -34.49 2.86
CA ASP A 529 -17.20 -35.14 3.52
C ASP A 529 -16.99 -35.20 5.05
N GLU A 530 -18.09 -35.44 5.76
CA GLU A 530 -18.08 -35.50 7.23
C GLU A 530 -17.27 -36.70 7.77
N LYS A 531 -17.01 -37.74 6.95
CA LYS A 531 -16.25 -38.91 7.37
C LYS A 531 -14.74 -38.73 7.24
N ALA A 532 -14.26 -38.02 6.21
CA ALA A 532 -12.82 -37.77 6.04
C ALA A 532 -12.29 -36.72 7.03
N LEU A 533 -13.10 -35.72 7.36
CA LEU A 533 -12.67 -34.57 8.17
C LEU A 533 -12.09 -34.94 9.55
N PRO A 534 -12.72 -35.84 10.35
CA PRO A 534 -12.17 -36.28 11.64
C PRO A 534 -10.80 -36.95 11.53
N ASN A 535 -10.60 -37.77 10.50
CA ASN A 535 -9.34 -38.48 10.28
C ASN A 535 -8.21 -37.51 9.93
N ILE A 536 -8.45 -36.57 9.01
CA ILE A 536 -7.43 -35.60 8.58
C ILE A 536 -7.08 -34.59 9.69
N SER A 537 -8.08 -34.17 10.47
CA SER A 537 -7.90 -33.19 11.55
C SER A 537 -7.35 -33.76 12.85
N LEU A 538 -7.30 -35.09 12.96
CA LEU A 538 -6.96 -35.85 14.18
C LEU A 538 -7.86 -35.43 15.36
N MET A 539 -9.17 -35.39 15.11
CA MET A 539 -10.20 -35.01 16.07
C MET A 539 -11.28 -36.08 16.18
N LYS A 540 -11.95 -36.14 17.33
CA LYS A 540 -13.11 -37.03 17.49
C LYS A 540 -14.26 -36.54 16.61
N LYS A 541 -15.04 -37.48 16.07
CA LYS A 541 -16.18 -37.18 15.20
C LYS A 541 -17.18 -36.19 15.84
N SER A 542 -17.52 -36.38 17.12
CA SER A 542 -18.42 -35.49 17.87
C SER A 542 -17.89 -34.05 17.95
N ASP A 543 -16.59 -33.90 18.16
CA ASP A 543 -15.97 -32.60 18.38
C ASP A 543 -15.88 -31.83 17.05
N VAL A 544 -15.59 -32.54 15.96
CA VAL A 544 -15.67 -31.98 14.61
C VAL A 544 -17.09 -31.52 14.32
N GLN A 545 -18.11 -32.36 14.49
CA GLN A 545 -19.50 -31.99 14.23
C GLN A 545 -19.92 -30.71 14.97
N ASN A 546 -19.64 -30.64 16.27
CA ASN A 546 -19.95 -29.47 17.07
C ASN A 546 -19.20 -28.22 16.59
N LYS A 547 -17.91 -28.36 16.24
CA LYS A 547 -17.09 -27.24 15.76
C LYS A 547 -17.50 -26.79 14.36
N MET A 548 -17.91 -27.69 13.48
CA MET A 548 -18.41 -27.37 12.13
C MET A 548 -19.71 -26.58 12.21
N LEU A 549 -20.64 -26.98 13.10
CA LEU A 549 -21.88 -26.23 13.34
C LEU A 549 -21.61 -24.83 13.89
N GLU A 550 -20.69 -24.70 14.86
CA GLU A 550 -20.27 -23.39 15.39
C GLU A 550 -19.69 -22.49 14.28
N MET A 551 -18.86 -23.05 13.40
CA MET A 551 -18.27 -22.32 12.26
C MET A 551 -19.29 -21.98 11.16
N GLU A 552 -20.30 -22.81 10.95
CA GLU A 552 -21.42 -22.53 10.05
C GLU A 552 -22.23 -21.33 10.54
N VAL A 553 -22.59 -21.32 11.84
CA VAL A 553 -23.29 -20.18 12.46
C VAL A 553 -22.45 -18.90 12.41
N ALA A 554 -21.12 -19.02 12.57
CA ALA A 554 -20.20 -17.90 12.43
C ALA A 554 -20.00 -17.44 10.97
N GLY A 555 -20.42 -18.23 9.98
CA GLY A 555 -20.34 -17.93 8.55
C GLY A 555 -18.98 -18.22 7.89
N PHE A 556 -18.13 -19.05 8.52
CA PHE A 556 -16.81 -19.42 7.99
C PHE A 556 -16.82 -20.66 7.10
N VAL A 557 -17.85 -21.50 7.21
CA VAL A 557 -17.96 -22.77 6.49
C VAL A 557 -19.41 -22.94 6.06
N ASP A 558 -19.64 -23.54 4.89
CA ASP A 558 -20.98 -24.00 4.49
C ASP A 558 -20.99 -25.47 4.12
N ILE A 559 -22.23 -25.95 3.92
CA ILE A 559 -22.55 -27.27 3.42
C ILE A 559 -22.96 -27.17 1.95
N GLN A 560 -22.36 -28.00 1.11
CA GLN A 560 -22.78 -28.26 -0.26
C GLN A 560 -23.53 -29.60 -0.29
N GLU A 561 -24.79 -29.54 -0.71
CA GLU A 561 -25.59 -30.73 -1.00
C GLU A 561 -25.27 -31.26 -2.40
N VAL A 562 -24.97 -32.56 -2.49
CA VAL A 562 -24.74 -33.28 -3.75
C VAL A 562 -25.68 -34.48 -3.81
N PRO A 563 -26.84 -34.35 -4.49
CA PRO A 563 -27.79 -35.44 -4.67
C PRO A 563 -27.18 -36.59 -5.47
N ARG A 564 -27.35 -37.84 -5.02
CA ARG A 564 -26.95 -39.03 -5.79
C ARG A 564 -27.96 -39.38 -6.89
N ASP A 565 -29.17 -38.85 -6.78
CA ASP A 565 -30.26 -39.07 -7.73
C ASP A 565 -31.12 -37.81 -7.86
N ASN A 566 -32.00 -37.81 -8.87
CA ASN A 566 -32.83 -36.65 -9.20
C ASN A 566 -33.92 -36.35 -8.15
N SER A 567 -34.18 -37.27 -7.22
CA SER A 567 -35.18 -37.08 -6.17
C SER A 567 -34.74 -36.09 -5.08
N ARG A 568 -33.43 -35.79 -5.00
CA ARG A 568 -32.82 -34.88 -4.00
C ARG A 568 -33.22 -35.16 -2.55
N THR A 569 -33.52 -36.42 -2.22
CA THR A 569 -33.86 -36.80 -0.84
C THR A 569 -32.61 -36.79 0.04
N ALA A 570 -32.73 -36.35 1.29
CA ALA A 570 -31.60 -36.18 2.21
C ALA A 570 -30.81 -37.49 2.44
N ASN A 571 -31.50 -38.64 2.49
CA ASN A 571 -30.89 -39.97 2.65
C ASN A 571 -30.04 -40.42 1.45
N ARG A 572 -30.24 -39.81 0.26
CA ARG A 572 -29.45 -40.06 -0.96
C ARG A 572 -28.59 -38.85 -1.33
N THR A 573 -28.38 -37.92 -0.41
CA THR A 573 -27.59 -36.70 -0.65
C THR A 573 -26.29 -36.78 0.14
N ILE A 574 -25.18 -36.41 -0.50
CA ILE A 574 -23.88 -36.26 0.15
C ILE A 574 -23.74 -34.81 0.56
N PHE A 575 -23.35 -34.57 1.81
CA PHE A 575 -23.08 -33.25 2.35
C PHE A 575 -21.58 -33.04 2.41
N LEU A 576 -21.09 -32.02 1.70
CA LEU A 576 -19.68 -31.64 1.67
C LEU A 576 -19.49 -30.30 2.37
N TRP A 577 -18.61 -30.28 3.35
CA TRP A 577 -18.18 -29.05 4.00
C TRP A 577 -17.15 -28.34 3.15
N TYR A 578 -17.25 -27.02 3.07
CA TYR A 578 -16.26 -26.18 2.37
C TYR A 578 -16.19 -24.77 2.95
N THR A 579 -15.07 -24.11 2.71
CA THR A 579 -14.86 -22.70 3.07
C THR A 579 -14.75 -21.87 1.80
N ASP A 580 -15.54 -20.81 1.68
CA ASP A 580 -15.35 -19.78 0.66
C ASP A 580 -14.52 -18.64 1.27
N THR A 581 -13.20 -18.69 1.05
CA THR A 581 -12.25 -17.72 1.61
C THR A 581 -12.55 -16.30 1.15
N GLU A 582 -12.91 -16.08 -0.12
CA GLU A 582 -13.18 -14.73 -0.63
C GLU A 582 -14.47 -14.17 -0.03
N ARG A 583 -15.52 -14.99 0.12
CA ARG A 583 -16.74 -14.55 0.79
C ARG A 583 -16.50 -14.24 2.27
N CYS A 584 -15.67 -15.03 2.95
CA CYS A 584 -15.25 -14.74 4.33
C CYS A 584 -14.52 -13.40 4.42
N ILE A 585 -13.59 -13.12 3.49
CA ILE A 585 -12.88 -11.84 3.40
C ILE A 585 -13.85 -10.67 3.14
N HIS A 586 -14.80 -10.82 2.21
CA HIS A 586 -15.80 -9.79 1.94
C HIS A 586 -16.69 -9.51 3.17
N THR A 587 -17.07 -10.56 3.89
CA THR A 587 -17.85 -10.45 5.13
C THR A 587 -17.05 -9.74 6.22
N LEU A 588 -15.77 -10.11 6.38
CA LEU A 588 -14.86 -9.47 7.32
C LEU A 588 -14.66 -7.98 6.98
N LEU A 589 -14.48 -7.64 5.70
CA LEU A 589 -14.36 -6.26 5.24
C LEU A 589 -15.61 -5.44 5.60
N ASN A 590 -16.81 -5.98 5.31
CA ASN A 590 -18.05 -5.27 5.63
C ASN A 590 -18.26 -5.10 7.14
N ASN A 591 -17.95 -6.13 7.94
CA ASN A 591 -17.96 -6.05 9.40
C ASN A 591 -16.96 -5.02 9.94
N THR A 592 -15.82 -4.85 9.25
CA THR A 592 -14.81 -3.84 9.59
C THR A 592 -15.36 -2.42 9.34
N TYR A 593 -16.03 -2.17 8.21
CA TYR A 593 -16.72 -0.89 7.96
C TYR A 593 -17.79 -0.59 9.00
N LYS A 594 -18.61 -1.59 9.33
CA LYS A 594 -19.64 -1.47 10.35
C LYS A 594 -19.05 -1.13 11.72
N THR A 595 -17.91 -1.72 12.06
CA THR A 595 -17.20 -1.45 13.32
C THR A 595 -16.63 -0.04 13.34
N ALA A 596 -15.99 0.41 12.25
CA ALA A 596 -15.49 1.79 12.13
C ALA A 596 -16.63 2.82 12.21
N THR A 597 -17.77 2.54 11.57
CA THR A 597 -18.99 3.36 11.63
C THR A 597 -19.47 3.52 13.08
N ARG A 598 -19.56 2.40 13.81
CA ARG A 598 -19.96 2.41 15.23
C ARG A 598 -18.98 3.20 16.10
N CYS A 599 -17.67 3.16 15.82
CA CYS A 599 -16.69 3.97 16.54
C CYS A 599 -16.96 5.47 16.36
N LEU A 600 -17.22 5.95 15.14
CA LEU A 600 -17.56 7.36 14.87
C LEU A 600 -18.88 7.78 15.51
N GLN A 601 -19.92 6.96 15.38
CA GLN A 601 -21.21 7.21 16.03
C GLN A 601 -21.05 7.31 17.55
N ARG A 602 -20.28 6.40 18.14
CA ARG A 602 -20.01 6.40 19.58
C ARG A 602 -19.23 7.64 20.01
N LEU A 603 -18.24 8.07 19.22
CA LEU A 603 -17.49 9.30 19.46
C LEU A 603 -18.41 10.52 19.46
N SER A 604 -19.31 10.63 18.46
CA SER A 604 -20.31 11.70 18.38
C SER A 604 -21.22 11.72 19.61
N VAL A 605 -21.68 10.56 20.09
CA VAL A 605 -22.48 10.46 21.32
C VAL A 605 -21.71 10.96 22.54
N HIS A 606 -20.43 10.60 22.70
CA HIS A 606 -19.62 11.07 23.83
C HIS A 606 -19.40 12.60 23.79
N ARG A 607 -19.10 13.16 22.61
CA ARG A 607 -18.94 14.62 22.44
C ARG A 607 -20.25 15.39 22.68
N ARG A 608 -21.40 14.82 22.29
CA ARG A 608 -22.72 15.43 22.57
C ARG A 608 -23.04 15.44 24.06
N LYS A 609 -22.68 14.37 24.79
CA LYS A 609 -22.88 14.29 26.26
C LYS A 609 -22.06 15.33 27.02
N GLU A 610 -20.83 15.57 26.58
CA GLU A 610 -19.88 16.50 27.22
C GLU A 610 -19.81 17.86 26.49
N LYS A 611 -20.91 18.29 25.87
CA LYS A 611 -20.95 19.52 25.04
C LYS A 611 -20.63 20.78 25.85
N ASP A 612 -21.08 20.85 27.09
CA ASP A 612 -20.79 21.95 28.02
C ASP A 612 -19.29 22.09 28.29
N VAL A 613 -18.61 20.98 28.57
CA VAL A 613 -17.16 20.92 28.79
C VAL A 613 -16.41 21.35 27.53
N LEU A 614 -16.82 20.85 26.36
CA LEU A 614 -16.20 21.18 25.08
C LEU A 614 -16.41 22.65 24.67
N LEU A 615 -17.51 23.28 25.07
CA LEU A 615 -17.70 24.71 24.84
C LEU A 615 -16.78 25.54 25.73
N LEU A 616 -16.52 25.09 26.97
CA LEU A 616 -15.60 25.75 27.88
C LEU A 616 -14.15 25.71 27.34
N THR A 617 -13.69 24.59 26.79
CA THR A 617 -12.33 24.47 26.23
C THR A 617 -12.12 25.27 24.94
N LYS A 618 -13.19 25.64 24.24
CA LYS A 618 -13.12 26.50 23.04
C LYS A 618 -12.88 27.98 23.35
N ARG A 619 -13.01 28.40 24.61
CA ARG A 619 -12.75 29.79 25.01
C ARG A 619 -11.25 30.10 24.93
N THR A 620 -10.91 31.31 24.46
CA THR A 620 -9.53 31.73 24.20
C THR A 620 -8.64 31.78 25.44
N ASP A 621 -9.23 32.02 26.61
CA ASP A 621 -8.59 32.03 27.93
C ASP A 621 -8.27 30.61 28.45
N VAL A 622 -9.08 29.61 28.07
CA VAL A 622 -8.94 28.22 28.52
C VAL A 622 -8.11 27.37 27.56
N LYS A 623 -8.20 27.64 26.25
CA LYS A 623 -7.54 26.85 25.20
C LYS A 623 -6.03 26.79 25.41
N GLY A 624 -5.47 25.58 25.46
CA GLY A 624 -4.05 25.30 25.71
C GLY A 624 -3.61 25.43 27.17
N ARG A 625 -4.50 25.84 28.07
CA ARG A 625 -4.31 25.92 29.53
C ARG A 625 -5.45 25.23 30.27
N GLU A 626 -6.00 24.17 29.69
CA GLU A 626 -7.20 23.49 30.20
C GLU A 626 -7.01 22.96 31.62
N LYS A 627 -5.80 22.46 31.94
CA LYS A 627 -5.47 21.94 33.27
C LYS A 627 -5.43 23.00 34.36
N ASP A 628 -5.01 24.21 34.00
CA ASP A 628 -4.76 25.30 34.96
C ASP A 628 -5.99 26.20 35.13
N MET A 629 -6.79 26.34 34.06
CA MET A 629 -7.91 27.29 34.00
C MET A 629 -9.27 26.64 34.29
N MET A 630 -9.41 25.32 34.13
CA MET A 630 -10.67 24.62 34.40
C MET A 630 -10.73 24.15 35.85
N GLN A 631 -11.93 24.17 36.44
CA GLN A 631 -12.17 23.50 37.72
C GLN A 631 -11.92 22.00 37.58
N LYS A 632 -11.44 21.38 38.66
CA LYS A 632 -11.03 19.96 38.68
C LYS A 632 -12.11 19.02 38.14
N GLU A 633 -13.38 19.21 38.51
CA GLU A 633 -14.49 18.37 38.03
C GLU A 633 -14.68 18.44 36.50
N TYR A 634 -14.60 19.65 35.93
CA TYR A 634 -14.69 19.86 34.49
C TYR A 634 -13.46 19.31 33.76
N TYR A 635 -12.27 19.49 34.35
CA TYR A 635 -11.03 18.95 33.81
C TYR A 635 -11.02 17.41 33.80
N ASP A 636 -11.47 16.77 34.88
CA ASP A 636 -11.53 15.31 34.96
C ASP A 636 -12.50 14.73 33.91
N ARG A 637 -13.65 15.37 33.69
CA ARG A 637 -14.58 15.04 32.59
C ARG A 637 -13.92 15.21 31.21
N PHE A 638 -13.20 16.31 31.00
CA PHE A 638 -12.47 16.58 29.76
C PHE A 638 -11.36 15.55 29.50
N ALA A 639 -10.55 15.23 30.51
CA ALA A 639 -9.48 14.24 30.42
C ALA A 639 -10.03 12.85 30.08
N LYS A 640 -11.15 12.46 30.71
CA LYS A 640 -11.85 11.21 30.40
C LYS A 640 -12.39 11.18 28.96
N LEU A 641 -12.94 12.29 28.47
CA LEU A 641 -13.38 12.40 27.08
C LEU A 641 -12.21 12.22 26.11
N LEU A 642 -11.08 12.89 26.36
CA LEU A 642 -9.87 12.74 25.53
C LEU A 642 -9.31 11.32 25.53
N GLU A 643 -9.40 10.61 26.65
CA GLU A 643 -9.00 9.20 26.74
C GLU A 643 -9.91 8.31 25.87
N ILE A 644 -11.23 8.51 25.97
CA ILE A 644 -12.20 7.78 25.15
C ILE A 644 -11.99 8.08 23.66
N GLU A 645 -11.79 9.35 23.30
CA GLU A 645 -11.53 9.79 21.94
C GLU A 645 -10.27 9.15 21.38
N ARG A 646 -9.15 9.17 22.13
CA ARG A 646 -7.91 8.49 21.75
C ARG A 646 -8.09 7.00 21.52
N LYS A 647 -8.85 6.31 22.40
CA LYS A 647 -9.14 4.87 22.22
C LYS A 647 -9.97 4.61 20.96
N LEU A 648 -11.05 5.37 20.74
CA LEU A 648 -11.93 5.19 19.59
C LEU A 648 -11.21 5.48 18.27
N LEU A 649 -10.46 6.58 18.18
CA LEU A 649 -9.67 6.90 17.00
C LEU A 649 -8.53 5.89 16.78
N GLY A 650 -7.88 5.42 17.85
CA GLY A 650 -6.89 4.34 17.77
C GLY A 650 -7.48 3.03 17.24
N HIS A 651 -8.69 2.66 17.65
CA HIS A 651 -9.41 1.53 17.09
C HIS A 651 -9.75 1.73 15.61
N MET A 652 -10.18 2.94 15.22
CA MET A 652 -10.43 3.26 13.82
C MET A 652 -9.17 3.10 12.95
N MET A 653 -8.01 3.53 13.43
CA MET A 653 -6.75 3.34 12.69
C MET A 653 -6.43 1.86 12.49
N ARG A 654 -6.67 1.00 13.50
CA ARG A 654 -6.50 -0.46 13.35
C ARG A 654 -7.50 -1.06 12.36
N MET A 655 -8.75 -0.56 12.34
CA MET A 655 -9.74 -1.00 11.35
C MET A 655 -9.32 -0.60 9.93
N ASP A 656 -8.74 0.58 9.75
CA ASP A 656 -8.21 1.01 8.46
C ASP A 656 -7.05 0.12 7.97
N GLU A 657 -6.17 -0.36 8.86
CA GLU A 657 -5.13 -1.34 8.52
C GLU A 657 -5.73 -2.62 7.92
N MET A 658 -6.78 -3.14 8.55
CA MET A 658 -7.51 -4.30 8.06
C MET A 658 -8.16 -4.01 6.70
N VAL A 659 -8.85 -2.86 6.55
CA VAL A 659 -9.44 -2.47 5.25
C VAL A 659 -8.38 -2.36 4.16
N ALA A 660 -7.22 -1.77 4.45
CA ALA A 660 -6.16 -1.59 3.47
C ALA A 660 -5.67 -2.95 2.94
N VAL A 661 -5.47 -3.94 3.82
CA VAL A 661 -5.09 -5.31 3.42
C VAL A 661 -6.20 -5.99 2.60
N LEU A 662 -7.45 -5.90 3.04
CA LEU A 662 -8.55 -6.64 2.42
C LEU A 662 -9.06 -6.00 1.11
N ARG A 663 -8.97 -4.67 0.97
CA ARG A 663 -9.59 -3.88 -0.12
C ARG A 663 -8.61 -3.06 -0.97
N ASP A 664 -7.42 -2.70 -0.53
CA ASP A 664 -6.59 -1.75 -1.30
C ASP A 664 -5.31 -2.35 -1.84
N TYR A 665 -4.68 -3.22 -1.07
CA TYR A 665 -3.42 -3.85 -1.45
C TYR A 665 -3.58 -4.84 -2.60
#